data_AF-A0A6P5RDB2-F1
#
_entry.id   AF-A0A6P5RDB2-F1
#
_cell.length_a   1.000
_cell.length_b   1.000
_cell.length_c   1.000
_cell.angle_alpha   90.00
_cell.angle_beta   90.00
_cell.angle_gamma   90.00
#
_symmetry.space_group_name_H-M   'P 1'
#
loop_
_entity.id
_entity.type
_entity.pdbx_description
1 polymer ?
#
loop_
_entity_poly.entity_id
_entity_poly.type
_entity_poly.pdbx_seq_one_letter_code
_entity_poly.pdbx_strand_id
1 'polypeptide(L)'
;MMTNQKHLLSFFFILSLAGLGSIQLSMAKEVIRIPVGVVLDLNSSVGAIAESYMTMALSDFYAKHAHYRTRLDLRTRDSADDIVTAASEAWYMMKKEKVQAIIGPQRSAEAKFVMELGRKAKVPIISFSATSPSLSQSRSPFFIRTAFDDSAQVKAIAAIIESYAWLEVVLVYEDTDYGNGLIPYLVDAFQDVGARVPNRSAISLFSSDAEILRELGRLNSTSTRIFLVHMTASLGSKFFILAKKIGMMSEGYAWIVTEGLSTLLDPVSSEAKDSMEGVLGVRPHIPSTKYLKDFMKRWKKANKMTAGPNLFGLWAYDTVWALAMAVEKVGIENYSSMKRNVSTNPASLGTSAMGKTLVETVLSLKFRSLSGNFQLVKGQLEASAFEIFNVIGNKERIIGYWIDQQKGLSRQLKFDSSEAANTDVKRKLKQAIWPGDTTDRPATKKLRIGVPVKEGFNEFLKVEKNNNISGFSALVFFAAVNKLPFPLPHDFLPFNGTYDNLLWQIKAGKYDAVVGDTTIVANRSLYVDFTLPYSESGVSMVVLVENNERGNIWIFLKPLSLDLWLTTGAAFIFTGFVIWVLEHRVNSEFRGPPQQQLGMIFWGESGEQLVKISARNLGFCGSYPDTELHCKFSLNVNSAEIAACIY
;
A
#
# COMPACT_ATOMS: atom_id res chain seq x y z
N MET A 1 29.27 -107.79 -31.19
CA MET A 1 27.82 -107.44 -31.11
C MET A 1 27.66 -106.25 -30.18
N MET A 2 27.94 -105.07 -30.73
CA MET A 2 27.83 -103.76 -30.08
C MET A 2 26.92 -102.94 -30.99
N THR A 3 25.67 -102.71 -30.60
CA THR A 3 24.81 -101.61 -31.07
C THR A 3 23.41 -101.77 -30.45
N ASN A 4 23.27 -101.52 -29.14
CA ASN A 4 21.97 -101.15 -28.54
C ASN A 4 22.07 -100.64 -27.08
N GLN A 5 23.13 -99.91 -26.74
CA GLN A 5 23.30 -99.32 -25.40
C GLN A 5 23.45 -97.79 -25.40
N LYS A 6 23.30 -97.13 -26.57
CA LYS A 6 23.42 -95.67 -26.69
C LYS A 6 22.09 -94.92 -26.75
N HIS A 7 20.95 -95.60 -26.90
CA HIS A 7 19.64 -94.94 -27.01
C HIS A 7 18.82 -94.90 -25.71
N LEU A 8 19.10 -95.76 -24.71
CA LEU A 8 18.37 -95.74 -23.44
C LEU A 8 18.87 -94.65 -22.46
N LEU A 9 20.16 -94.31 -22.50
CA LEU A 9 20.76 -93.27 -21.64
C LEU A 9 20.41 -91.84 -22.09
N SER A 10 20.11 -91.63 -23.37
CA SER A 10 19.68 -90.32 -23.88
C SER A 10 18.23 -89.99 -23.47
N PHE A 11 17.36 -91.01 -23.36
CA PHE A 11 15.96 -90.81 -22.99
C PHE A 11 15.77 -90.47 -21.50
N PHE A 12 16.60 -91.03 -20.61
CA PHE A 12 16.58 -90.69 -19.17
C PHE A 12 17.25 -89.34 -18.86
N PHE A 13 18.22 -88.89 -19.66
CA PHE A 13 18.84 -87.58 -19.44
C PHE A 13 17.92 -86.42 -19.85
N ILE A 14 17.08 -86.62 -20.89
CA ILE A 14 16.08 -85.62 -21.32
C ILE A 14 14.88 -85.55 -20.36
N LEU A 15 14.50 -86.65 -19.69
CA LEU A 15 13.44 -86.62 -18.67
C LEU A 15 13.89 -86.05 -17.31
N SER A 16 15.19 -86.08 -16.98
CA SER A 16 15.69 -85.46 -15.73
C SER A 16 15.97 -83.95 -15.87
N LEU A 17 16.23 -83.46 -17.10
CA LEU A 17 16.33 -82.01 -17.35
C LEU A 17 14.96 -81.30 -17.46
N ALA A 18 13.88 -82.05 -17.64
CA ALA A 18 12.52 -81.51 -17.66
C ALA A 18 11.90 -81.35 -16.24
N GLY A 19 12.59 -81.81 -15.18
CA GLY A 19 12.10 -81.82 -13.79
C GLY A 19 12.68 -80.73 -12.86
N LEU A 20 13.56 -79.85 -13.36
CA LEU A 20 14.20 -78.79 -12.54
C LEU A 20 14.10 -77.39 -13.17
N GLY A 21 13.23 -77.23 -14.16
CA GLY A 21 12.67 -75.93 -14.50
C GLY A 21 11.56 -75.62 -13.50
N SER A 22 11.93 -75.13 -12.32
CA SER A 22 10.97 -74.43 -11.47
C SER A 22 10.43 -73.28 -12.29
N ILE A 23 9.28 -73.49 -12.94
CA ILE A 23 8.41 -72.41 -13.38
C ILE A 23 7.99 -71.75 -12.06
N GLN A 24 8.81 -70.82 -11.57
CA GLN A 24 8.29 -69.68 -10.85
C GLN A 24 7.37 -69.00 -11.84
N LEU A 25 6.13 -69.48 -11.86
CA LEU A 25 4.99 -68.71 -12.24
C LEU A 25 5.12 -67.49 -11.33
N SER A 26 5.66 -66.40 -11.88
CA SER A 26 5.59 -65.09 -11.28
C SER A 26 4.11 -64.85 -11.07
N MET A 27 3.58 -65.24 -9.91
CA MET A 27 2.26 -64.84 -9.47
C MET A 27 2.29 -63.32 -9.60
N ALA A 28 1.51 -62.80 -10.55
CA ALA A 28 1.35 -61.37 -10.71
C ALA A 28 0.94 -60.85 -9.34
N LYS A 29 1.86 -60.17 -8.65
CA LYS A 29 1.63 -59.67 -7.29
C LYS A 29 0.37 -58.82 -7.35
N GLU A 30 -0.62 -59.17 -6.52
CA GLU A 30 -1.92 -58.51 -6.50
C GLU A 30 -1.75 -56.99 -6.41
N VAL A 31 -2.32 -56.29 -7.40
CA VAL A 31 -2.24 -54.83 -7.49
C VAL A 31 -3.38 -54.22 -6.70
N ILE A 32 -3.06 -53.43 -5.68
CA ILE A 32 -4.06 -52.82 -4.82
C ILE A 32 -4.39 -51.42 -5.32
N ARG A 33 -5.66 -51.21 -5.65
CA ARG A 33 -6.18 -49.90 -6.07
C ARG A 33 -6.66 -49.10 -4.86
N ILE A 34 -6.09 -47.91 -4.70
CA ILE A 34 -6.39 -47.00 -3.60
C ILE A 34 -7.29 -45.89 -4.14
N PRO A 35 -8.57 -45.83 -3.70
CA PRO A 35 -9.51 -44.83 -4.20
C PRO A 35 -9.12 -43.44 -3.71
N VAL A 36 -8.98 -42.51 -4.63
CA VAL A 36 -8.65 -41.10 -4.38
C VAL A 36 -9.68 -40.25 -5.11
N GLY A 37 -10.33 -39.35 -4.37
CA GLY A 37 -11.25 -38.38 -4.95
C GLY A 37 -10.50 -37.24 -5.63
N VAL A 38 -11.04 -36.72 -6.71
CA VAL A 38 -10.56 -35.50 -7.37
C VAL A 38 -11.75 -34.58 -7.55
N VAL A 39 -11.74 -33.41 -6.91
CA VAL A 39 -12.83 -32.42 -7.01
C VAL A 39 -12.30 -31.18 -7.70
N LEU A 40 -12.76 -30.91 -8.91
CA LEU A 40 -12.32 -29.81 -9.77
C LEU A 40 -13.49 -29.21 -10.53
N ASP A 41 -13.38 -27.94 -10.95
CA ASP A 41 -14.29 -27.36 -11.93
C ASP A 41 -13.81 -27.75 -13.33
N LEU A 42 -14.48 -28.73 -13.92
CA LEU A 42 -14.07 -29.31 -15.21
C LEU A 42 -14.34 -28.37 -16.40
N ASN A 43 -15.16 -27.34 -16.19
CA ASN A 43 -15.42 -26.30 -17.20
C ASN A 43 -14.38 -25.17 -17.16
N SER A 44 -13.57 -25.10 -16.10
CA SER A 44 -12.49 -24.13 -15.99
C SER A 44 -11.22 -24.56 -16.72
N SER A 45 -10.44 -23.58 -17.17
CA SER A 45 -9.11 -23.82 -17.76
C SER A 45 -8.15 -24.50 -16.78
N VAL A 46 -8.21 -24.14 -15.50
CA VAL A 46 -7.38 -24.74 -14.44
C VAL A 46 -7.74 -26.21 -14.24
N GLY A 47 -9.03 -26.54 -14.14
CA GLY A 47 -9.50 -27.92 -13.93
C GLY A 47 -9.16 -28.83 -15.11
N ALA A 48 -9.44 -28.38 -16.34
CA ALA A 48 -9.11 -29.14 -17.56
C ALA A 48 -7.60 -29.40 -17.71
N ILE A 49 -6.77 -28.38 -17.43
CA ILE A 49 -5.30 -28.53 -17.43
C ILE A 49 -4.86 -29.48 -16.32
N ALA A 50 -5.36 -29.32 -15.11
CA ALA A 50 -4.99 -30.15 -13.97
C ALA A 50 -5.32 -31.63 -14.22
N GLU A 51 -6.49 -31.95 -14.77
CA GLU A 51 -6.88 -33.33 -15.10
C GLU A 51 -5.91 -34.00 -16.08
N SER A 52 -5.51 -33.27 -17.12
CA SER A 52 -4.52 -33.73 -18.10
C SER A 52 -3.14 -33.95 -17.46
N TYR A 53 -2.68 -33.02 -16.62
CA TYR A 53 -1.40 -33.16 -15.90
C TYR A 53 -1.42 -34.34 -14.91
N MET A 54 -2.52 -34.52 -14.17
CA MET A 54 -2.68 -35.65 -13.24
C MET A 54 -2.68 -37.00 -13.96
N THR A 55 -3.31 -37.09 -15.13
CA THR A 55 -3.29 -38.30 -15.96
C THR A 55 -1.88 -38.65 -16.43
N MET A 56 -1.13 -37.64 -16.90
CA MET A 56 0.29 -37.83 -17.26
C MET A 56 1.14 -38.19 -16.05
N ALA A 57 0.85 -37.60 -14.88
CA ALA A 57 1.55 -37.89 -13.63
C ALA A 57 1.41 -39.35 -13.20
N LEU A 58 0.19 -39.91 -13.25
CA LEU A 58 -0.05 -41.33 -12.98
C LEU A 58 0.74 -42.22 -13.93
N SER A 59 0.66 -41.94 -15.24
CA SER A 59 1.36 -42.73 -16.26
C SER A 59 2.87 -42.70 -16.05
N ASP A 60 3.46 -41.52 -15.88
CA ASP A 60 4.89 -41.34 -15.67
C ASP A 60 5.37 -41.99 -14.36
N PHE A 61 4.61 -41.82 -13.27
CA PHE A 61 4.97 -42.36 -11.96
C PHE A 61 5.00 -43.88 -11.97
N TYR A 62 3.96 -44.53 -12.48
CA TYR A 62 3.87 -45.99 -12.49
C TYR A 62 4.68 -46.66 -13.59
N ALA A 63 4.99 -45.95 -14.68
CA ALA A 63 6.00 -46.42 -15.64
C ALA A 63 7.39 -46.50 -14.97
N LYS A 64 7.74 -45.50 -14.16
CA LYS A 64 9.00 -45.47 -13.41
C LYS A 64 9.03 -46.45 -12.23
N HIS A 65 7.89 -46.72 -11.61
CA HIS A 65 7.75 -47.59 -10.44
C HIS A 65 6.87 -48.81 -10.73
N ALA A 66 7.12 -49.52 -11.83
CA ALA A 66 6.30 -50.67 -12.25
C ALA A 66 6.21 -51.78 -11.17
N HIS A 67 7.25 -51.89 -10.34
CA HIS A 67 7.36 -52.88 -9.25
C HIS A 67 6.52 -52.56 -8.01
N TYR A 68 6.03 -51.32 -7.86
CA TYR A 68 5.13 -50.95 -6.76
C TYR A 68 3.83 -51.74 -6.88
N ARG A 69 3.24 -52.11 -5.74
CA ARG A 69 2.00 -52.89 -5.72
C ARG A 69 0.76 -52.03 -5.56
N THR A 70 0.90 -50.79 -5.08
CA THR A 70 -0.21 -49.85 -4.97
C THR A 70 -0.42 -49.09 -6.28
N ARG A 71 -1.68 -48.79 -6.60
CA ARG A 71 -2.07 -47.90 -7.71
C ARG A 71 -3.12 -46.93 -7.22
N LEU A 72 -2.96 -45.64 -7.51
CA LEU A 72 -4.00 -44.66 -7.27
C LEU A 72 -5.13 -44.87 -8.28
N ASP A 73 -6.36 -44.91 -7.77
CA ASP A 73 -7.60 -44.92 -8.55
C ASP A 73 -8.24 -43.54 -8.40
N LEU A 74 -7.90 -42.62 -9.31
CA LEU A 74 -8.42 -41.24 -9.29
C LEU A 74 -9.87 -41.24 -9.77
N ARG A 75 -10.76 -40.66 -8.97
CA ARG A 75 -12.20 -40.54 -9.24
C ARG A 75 -12.57 -39.06 -9.29
N THR A 76 -12.66 -38.53 -10.50
CA THR A 76 -12.97 -37.14 -10.75
C THR A 76 -14.46 -36.86 -10.60
N ARG A 77 -14.80 -35.76 -9.92
CA ARG A 77 -16.14 -35.16 -9.86
C ARG A 77 -16.04 -33.68 -10.17
N ASP A 78 -17.03 -33.21 -10.91
CA ASP A 78 -17.15 -31.80 -11.27
C ASP A 78 -17.73 -31.01 -10.07
N SER A 79 -17.05 -29.93 -9.67
CA SER A 79 -17.59 -29.00 -8.69
C SER A 79 -18.57 -28.00 -9.30
N ALA A 80 -18.59 -27.86 -10.64
CA ALA A 80 -19.44 -26.93 -11.37
C ALA A 80 -19.33 -25.47 -10.86
N ASP A 81 -18.15 -25.08 -10.38
CA ASP A 81 -17.89 -23.76 -9.78
C ASP A 81 -18.79 -23.40 -8.58
N ASP A 82 -19.28 -24.42 -7.85
CA ASP A 82 -20.21 -24.25 -6.75
C ASP A 82 -19.73 -24.90 -5.44
N ILE A 83 -19.77 -24.14 -4.36
CA ILE A 83 -19.28 -24.55 -3.03
C ILE A 83 -20.11 -25.73 -2.50
N VAL A 84 -21.43 -25.70 -2.69
CA VAL A 84 -22.33 -26.74 -2.16
C VAL A 84 -22.15 -28.04 -2.94
N THR A 85 -21.99 -27.95 -4.26
CA THR A 85 -21.72 -29.07 -5.16
C THR A 85 -20.37 -29.69 -4.84
N ALA A 86 -19.29 -28.90 -4.73
CA ALA A 86 -17.97 -29.38 -4.30
C ALA A 86 -18.03 -30.13 -2.96
N ALA A 87 -18.78 -29.58 -2.00
CA ALA A 87 -18.97 -30.18 -0.68
C ALA A 87 -19.77 -31.48 -0.73
N SER A 88 -20.85 -31.50 -1.51
CA SER A 88 -21.71 -32.68 -1.72
C SER A 88 -20.92 -33.83 -2.36
N GLU A 89 -20.16 -33.54 -3.41
CA GLU A 89 -19.33 -34.52 -4.10
C GLU A 89 -18.23 -35.06 -3.18
N ALA A 90 -17.53 -34.18 -2.45
CA ALA A 90 -16.54 -34.61 -1.45
C ALA A 90 -17.17 -35.50 -0.37
N TRP A 91 -18.35 -35.11 0.14
CA TRP A 91 -19.09 -35.91 1.12
C TRP A 91 -19.46 -37.29 0.56
N TYR A 92 -19.99 -37.33 -0.66
CA TYR A 92 -20.35 -38.55 -1.37
C TYR A 92 -19.14 -39.47 -1.55
N MET A 93 -18.00 -38.93 -2.00
CA MET A 93 -16.75 -39.67 -2.14
C MET A 93 -16.28 -40.28 -0.82
N MET A 94 -16.34 -39.51 0.27
CA MET A 94 -15.91 -39.99 1.58
C MET A 94 -16.85 -41.07 2.15
N LYS A 95 -18.16 -40.93 1.94
CA LYS A 95 -19.17 -41.82 2.53
C LYS A 95 -19.41 -43.07 1.69
N LYS A 96 -19.62 -42.92 0.38
CA LYS A 96 -20.03 -44.00 -0.54
C LYS A 96 -18.83 -44.65 -1.21
N GLU A 97 -17.93 -43.84 -1.77
CA GLU A 97 -16.76 -44.35 -2.51
C GLU A 97 -15.58 -44.71 -1.60
N LYS A 98 -15.63 -44.28 -0.34
CA LYS A 98 -14.64 -44.55 0.71
C LYS A 98 -13.22 -44.16 0.29
N VAL A 99 -13.10 -43.02 -0.38
CA VAL A 99 -11.80 -42.47 -0.78
C VAL A 99 -10.87 -42.29 0.43
N GLN A 100 -9.57 -42.45 0.18
CA GLN A 100 -8.52 -42.37 1.18
C GLN A 100 -7.89 -40.99 1.27
N ALA A 101 -7.99 -40.21 0.20
CA ALA A 101 -7.62 -38.79 0.11
C ALA A 101 -8.50 -38.12 -0.95
N ILE A 102 -8.59 -36.79 -0.90
CA ILE A 102 -9.19 -35.97 -1.94
C ILE A 102 -8.14 -34.99 -2.45
N ILE A 103 -7.94 -34.94 -3.77
CA ILE A 103 -7.17 -33.89 -4.45
C ILE A 103 -8.14 -32.79 -4.87
N GLY A 104 -7.76 -31.54 -4.63
CA GLY A 104 -8.67 -30.39 -4.68
C GLY A 104 -9.33 -30.14 -3.32
N PRO A 105 -10.39 -29.31 -3.23
CA PRO A 105 -11.04 -28.59 -4.32
C PRO A 105 -10.16 -27.53 -5.00
N GLN A 106 -10.65 -27.05 -6.15
CA GLN A 106 -9.91 -26.10 -6.99
C GLN A 106 -9.87 -24.69 -6.37
N ARG A 107 -11.01 -24.20 -5.88
CA ARG A 107 -11.14 -22.83 -5.38
C ARG A 107 -10.95 -22.74 -3.87
N SER A 108 -10.47 -21.57 -3.42
CA SER A 108 -10.27 -21.32 -1.99
C SER A 108 -11.58 -21.41 -1.17
N ALA A 109 -12.70 -20.95 -1.73
CA ALA A 109 -14.01 -21.02 -1.08
C ALA A 109 -14.50 -22.47 -0.92
N GLU A 110 -14.37 -23.29 -1.97
CA GLU A 110 -14.69 -24.72 -1.93
C GLU A 110 -13.80 -25.45 -0.91
N ALA A 111 -12.49 -25.21 -0.95
CA ALA A 111 -11.52 -25.84 -0.06
C ALA A 111 -11.76 -25.50 1.41
N LYS A 112 -12.19 -24.26 1.70
CA LYS A 112 -12.56 -23.82 3.05
C LYS A 112 -13.67 -24.67 3.66
N PHE A 113 -14.67 -25.08 2.87
CA PHE A 113 -15.74 -25.95 3.35
C PHE A 113 -15.30 -27.42 3.40
N VAL A 114 -14.67 -27.91 2.32
CA VAL A 114 -14.29 -29.33 2.19
C VAL A 114 -13.25 -29.74 3.22
N MET A 115 -12.36 -28.84 3.65
CA MET A 115 -11.39 -29.17 4.70
C MET A 115 -12.03 -29.51 6.04
N GLU A 116 -13.21 -28.96 6.35
CA GLU A 116 -13.95 -29.28 7.58
C GLU A 116 -14.56 -30.68 7.51
N LEU A 117 -15.05 -31.07 6.32
CA LEU A 117 -15.51 -32.43 6.07
C LEU A 117 -14.34 -33.43 6.18
N GLY A 118 -13.20 -33.11 5.56
CA GLY A 118 -11.97 -33.90 5.64
C GLY A 118 -11.49 -34.06 7.09
N ARG A 119 -11.49 -32.99 7.88
CA ARG A 119 -11.14 -33.01 9.31
C ARG A 119 -12.03 -33.96 10.11
N LYS A 120 -13.36 -33.87 9.93
CA LYS A 120 -14.33 -34.77 10.59
C LYS A 120 -14.16 -36.22 10.15
N ALA A 121 -13.92 -36.44 8.86
CA ALA A 121 -13.73 -37.77 8.28
C ALA A 121 -12.33 -38.34 8.48
N LYS A 122 -11.39 -37.54 9.01
CA LYS A 122 -9.94 -37.83 9.00
C LYS A 122 -9.42 -38.21 7.61
N VAL A 123 -9.97 -37.61 6.55
CA VAL A 123 -9.53 -37.80 5.16
C VAL A 123 -8.66 -36.60 4.77
N PRO A 124 -7.43 -36.82 4.26
CA PRO A 124 -6.59 -35.74 3.78
C PRO A 124 -7.23 -35.02 2.59
N ILE A 125 -7.26 -33.69 2.65
CA ILE A 125 -7.66 -32.81 1.55
C ILE A 125 -6.40 -32.11 1.06
N ILE A 126 -6.00 -32.40 -0.18
CA ILE A 126 -4.74 -31.95 -0.77
C ILE A 126 -5.04 -31.04 -1.94
N SER A 127 -4.95 -29.72 -1.75
CA SER A 127 -5.23 -28.75 -2.81
C SER A 127 -3.94 -28.19 -3.40
N PHE A 128 -3.87 -28.21 -4.74
CA PHE A 128 -2.78 -27.66 -5.54
C PHE A 128 -3.10 -26.27 -6.12
N SER A 129 -4.28 -25.71 -5.85
CA SER A 129 -4.73 -24.44 -6.45
C SER A 129 -5.46 -23.51 -5.48
N ALA A 130 -5.84 -23.98 -4.29
CA ALA A 130 -6.42 -23.14 -3.24
C ALA A 130 -5.30 -22.43 -2.44
N THR A 131 -4.93 -21.24 -2.90
CA THR A 131 -3.75 -20.48 -2.45
C THR A 131 -4.04 -19.46 -1.33
N SER A 132 -5.32 -19.22 -0.99
CA SER A 132 -5.72 -18.22 0.01
C SER A 132 -5.03 -18.46 1.36
N PRO A 133 -4.42 -17.43 1.98
CA PRO A 133 -3.74 -17.55 3.28
C PRO A 133 -4.67 -17.98 4.42
N SER A 134 -5.99 -17.85 4.24
CA SER A 134 -7.00 -18.26 5.22
C SER A 134 -7.08 -19.77 5.41
N LEU A 135 -6.61 -20.54 4.43
CA LEU A 135 -6.52 -21.99 4.48
C LEU A 135 -5.19 -22.33 5.15
N SER A 136 -5.18 -23.10 6.23
CA SER A 136 -3.90 -23.49 6.84
C SER A 136 -4.04 -24.79 7.61
N GLN A 137 -2.93 -25.52 7.71
CA GLN A 137 -2.89 -26.76 8.47
C GLN A 137 -3.17 -26.53 9.96
N SER A 138 -2.88 -25.32 10.47
CA SER A 138 -3.21 -24.94 11.86
C SER A 138 -4.72 -24.94 12.13
N ARG A 139 -5.54 -24.67 11.11
CA ARG A 139 -7.01 -24.70 11.19
C ARG A 139 -7.56 -26.10 10.94
N SER A 140 -6.98 -26.83 9.99
CA SER A 140 -7.36 -28.21 9.68
C SER A 140 -6.12 -29.11 9.51
N PRO A 141 -5.80 -29.98 10.49
CA PRO A 141 -4.61 -30.85 10.42
C PRO A 141 -4.58 -31.81 9.22
N PHE A 142 -5.73 -32.07 8.61
CA PHE A 142 -5.89 -32.93 7.43
C PHE A 142 -5.85 -32.17 6.10
N PHE A 143 -5.69 -30.84 6.14
CA PHE A 143 -5.49 -30.04 4.94
C PHE A 143 -4.00 -29.93 4.61
N ILE A 144 -3.65 -30.19 3.36
CA ILE A 144 -2.32 -30.02 2.81
C ILE A 144 -2.44 -29.15 1.56
N ARG A 145 -1.58 -28.14 1.45
CA ARG A 145 -1.45 -27.32 0.25
C ARG A 145 -0.21 -27.75 -0.53
N THR A 146 -0.38 -28.20 -1.76
CA THR A 146 0.73 -28.52 -2.67
C THR A 146 0.96 -27.38 -3.67
N ALA A 147 0.71 -26.16 -3.19
CA ALA A 147 0.88 -24.88 -3.85
C ALA A 147 1.52 -23.89 -2.87
N PHE A 148 1.90 -22.71 -3.36
CA PHE A 148 2.35 -21.64 -2.48
C PHE A 148 1.16 -20.93 -1.82
N ASP A 149 1.43 -20.32 -0.68
CA ASP A 149 0.53 -19.37 -0.04
C ASP A 149 0.60 -18.02 -0.76
N ASP A 150 -0.53 -17.40 -1.05
CA ASP A 150 -0.53 -16.10 -1.74
C ASP A 150 0.26 -15.03 -0.97
N SER A 151 0.32 -15.10 0.37
CA SER A 151 1.11 -14.17 1.18
C SER A 151 2.61 -14.25 0.89
N ALA A 152 3.11 -15.35 0.31
CA ALA A 152 4.52 -15.52 -0.04
C ALA A 152 4.98 -14.49 -1.09
N GLN A 153 4.09 -14.03 -1.97
CA GLN A 153 4.43 -13.06 -3.03
C GLN A 153 4.42 -11.61 -2.53
N VAL A 154 3.79 -11.33 -1.39
CA VAL A 154 3.51 -9.98 -0.91
C VAL A 154 4.78 -9.17 -0.70
N LYS A 155 5.85 -9.79 -0.18
CA LYS A 155 7.14 -9.13 0.00
C LYS A 155 7.79 -8.73 -1.33
N ALA A 156 7.64 -9.55 -2.37
CA ALA A 156 8.12 -9.24 -3.71
C ALA A 156 7.37 -8.04 -4.29
N ILE A 157 6.05 -7.99 -4.10
CA ILE A 157 5.21 -6.87 -4.52
C ILE A 157 5.57 -5.60 -3.75
N ALA A 158 5.68 -5.65 -2.42
CA ALA A 158 6.07 -4.49 -1.61
C ALA A 158 7.44 -3.94 -2.02
N ALA A 159 8.40 -4.82 -2.32
CA ALA A 159 9.70 -4.41 -2.85
C ALA A 159 9.60 -3.72 -4.23
N ILE A 160 8.67 -4.13 -5.09
CA ILE A 160 8.39 -3.42 -6.35
C ILE A 160 7.88 -2.00 -6.05
N ILE A 161 6.88 -1.86 -5.17
CA ILE A 161 6.30 -0.57 -4.77
C ILE A 161 7.40 0.37 -4.22
N GLU A 162 8.22 -0.14 -3.31
CA GLU A 162 9.35 0.56 -2.71
C GLU A 162 10.37 1.00 -3.78
N SER A 163 10.73 0.09 -4.70
CA SER A 163 11.74 0.36 -5.74
C SER A 163 11.33 1.47 -6.71
N TYR A 164 10.03 1.63 -6.95
CA TYR A 164 9.48 2.71 -7.75
C TYR A 164 9.09 3.95 -6.94
N ALA A 165 9.23 3.91 -5.61
CA ALA A 165 8.84 4.97 -4.67
C ALA A 165 7.37 5.42 -4.83
N TRP A 166 6.47 4.45 -5.05
CA TRP A 166 5.04 4.74 -5.13
C TRP A 166 4.43 4.85 -3.74
N LEU A 167 3.71 5.94 -3.48
CA LEU A 167 3.16 6.27 -2.16
C LEU A 167 1.71 5.81 -1.96
N GLU A 168 1.00 5.61 -3.06
CA GLU A 168 -0.41 5.25 -3.05
C GLU A 168 -0.65 4.17 -4.09
N VAL A 169 -1.27 3.08 -3.65
CA VAL A 169 -1.61 1.95 -4.51
C VAL A 169 -3.07 1.59 -4.29
N VAL A 170 -3.85 1.58 -5.36
CA VAL A 170 -5.24 1.11 -5.33
C VAL A 170 -5.24 -0.41 -5.43
N LEU A 171 -5.95 -1.07 -4.52
CA LEU A 171 -6.15 -2.52 -4.59
C LEU A 171 -7.45 -2.82 -5.33
N VAL A 172 -7.38 -3.66 -6.35
CA VAL A 172 -8.52 -4.17 -7.10
C VAL A 172 -8.49 -5.68 -7.00
N TYR A 173 -9.54 -6.30 -6.48
CA TYR A 173 -9.51 -7.73 -6.19
C TYR A 173 -10.86 -8.39 -6.42
N GLU A 174 -10.82 -9.69 -6.60
CA GLU A 174 -12.01 -10.52 -6.76
C GLU A 174 -12.74 -10.67 -5.41
N ASP A 175 -14.06 -10.44 -5.39
CA ASP A 175 -14.85 -10.52 -4.17
C ASP A 175 -15.19 -11.98 -3.77
N THR A 176 -14.16 -12.71 -3.37
CA THR A 176 -14.23 -14.13 -2.95
C THR A 176 -13.29 -14.41 -1.77
N ASP A 177 -13.39 -15.60 -1.16
CA ASP A 177 -12.42 -16.04 -0.13
C ASP A 177 -10.96 -16.07 -0.63
N TYR A 178 -10.76 -16.19 -1.95
CA TYR A 178 -9.46 -16.05 -2.59
C TYR A 178 -9.03 -14.58 -2.58
N GLY A 179 -9.76 -13.70 -3.27
CA GLY A 179 -9.33 -12.31 -3.44
C GLY A 179 -9.30 -11.50 -2.15
N ASN A 180 -10.24 -11.73 -1.24
CA ASN A 180 -10.26 -11.08 0.08
C ASN A 180 -9.12 -11.57 1.00
N GLY A 181 -8.63 -12.79 0.81
CA GLY A 181 -7.67 -13.43 1.71
C GLY A 181 -6.29 -12.78 1.73
N LEU A 182 -5.89 -12.14 0.61
CA LEU A 182 -4.57 -11.53 0.46
C LEU A 182 -4.52 -10.07 0.94
N ILE A 183 -5.67 -9.39 1.00
CA ILE A 183 -5.76 -7.93 1.25
C ILE A 183 -5.09 -7.50 2.56
N PRO A 184 -5.30 -8.17 3.72
CA PRO A 184 -4.64 -7.75 4.95
C PRO A 184 -3.10 -7.76 4.83
N TYR A 185 -2.55 -8.82 4.23
CA TYR A 185 -1.10 -8.95 4.03
C TYR A 185 -0.53 -7.86 3.12
N LEU A 186 -1.25 -7.50 2.04
CA LEU A 186 -0.84 -6.41 1.15
C LEU A 186 -0.85 -5.06 1.87
N VAL A 187 -1.87 -4.79 2.68
CA VAL A 187 -2.00 -3.53 3.41
C VAL A 187 -0.87 -3.37 4.43
N ASP A 188 -0.61 -4.42 5.21
CA ASP A 188 0.47 -4.43 6.21
C ASP A 188 1.83 -4.22 5.52
N ALA A 189 2.10 -4.96 4.44
CA ALA A 189 3.37 -4.87 3.72
C ALA A 189 3.56 -3.53 2.99
N PHE A 190 2.48 -2.90 2.52
CA PHE A 190 2.55 -1.57 1.91
C PHE A 190 2.82 -0.50 2.97
N GLN A 191 2.20 -0.62 4.14
CA GLN A 191 2.47 0.26 5.27
C GLN A 191 3.94 0.16 5.73
N ASP A 192 4.51 -1.05 5.77
CA ASP A 192 5.91 -1.28 6.12
C ASP A 192 6.90 -0.57 5.18
N VAL A 193 6.55 -0.39 3.90
CA VAL A 193 7.37 0.35 2.91
C VAL A 193 6.92 1.80 2.71
N GLY A 194 6.07 2.33 3.59
CA GLY A 194 5.61 3.72 3.55
C GLY A 194 4.59 4.04 2.46
N ALA A 195 3.98 3.02 1.84
CA ALA A 195 2.90 3.18 0.88
C ALA A 195 1.53 3.04 1.56
N ARG A 196 0.53 3.77 1.04
CA ARG A 196 -0.85 3.78 1.53
C ARG A 196 -1.79 3.15 0.51
N VAL A 197 -2.92 2.65 0.99
CA VAL A 197 -4.02 2.14 0.17
C VAL A 197 -5.21 3.10 0.27
N PRO A 198 -5.29 4.15 -0.59
CA PRO A 198 -6.33 5.16 -0.49
C PRO A 198 -7.72 4.62 -0.90
N ASN A 199 -7.75 3.58 -1.73
CA ASN A 199 -8.99 3.01 -2.24
C ASN A 199 -8.84 1.50 -2.46
N ARG A 200 -9.97 0.80 -2.35
CA ARG A 200 -10.11 -0.63 -2.58
C ARG A 200 -11.33 -0.85 -3.45
N SER A 201 -11.23 -1.79 -4.39
CA SER A 201 -12.34 -2.16 -5.25
C SER A 201 -12.48 -3.68 -5.28
N ALA A 202 -13.60 -4.18 -4.78
CA ALA A 202 -13.97 -5.58 -4.86
C ALA A 202 -14.86 -5.78 -6.10
N ILE A 203 -14.47 -6.69 -6.99
CA ILE A 203 -15.23 -7.03 -8.20
C ILE A 203 -15.79 -8.43 -8.04
N SER A 204 -17.11 -8.56 -8.13
CA SER A 204 -17.77 -9.87 -8.04
C SER A 204 -17.50 -10.72 -9.28
N LEU A 205 -17.41 -12.03 -9.09
CA LEU A 205 -17.36 -13.00 -10.19
C LEU A 205 -18.57 -12.90 -11.13
N PHE A 206 -19.72 -12.45 -10.61
CA PHE A 206 -20.97 -12.32 -11.35
C PHE A 206 -21.17 -10.92 -11.94
N SER A 207 -20.18 -10.02 -11.81
CA SER A 207 -20.33 -8.65 -12.30
C SER A 207 -20.47 -8.59 -13.83
N SER A 208 -21.51 -7.89 -14.26
CA SER A 208 -21.73 -7.51 -15.66
C SER A 208 -20.66 -6.51 -16.13
N ASP A 209 -20.48 -6.39 -17.44
CA ASP A 209 -19.55 -5.43 -18.04
C ASP A 209 -19.84 -4.00 -17.59
N ALA A 210 -21.12 -3.65 -17.46
CA ALA A 210 -21.57 -2.33 -17.02
C ALA A 210 -21.15 -2.02 -15.57
N GLU A 211 -21.22 -3.01 -14.68
CA GLU A 211 -20.80 -2.85 -13.28
C GLU A 211 -19.28 -2.70 -13.17
N ILE A 212 -18.52 -3.50 -13.92
CA ILE A 212 -17.06 -3.37 -13.96
C ILE A 212 -16.65 -2.00 -14.53
N LEU A 213 -17.30 -1.55 -15.61
CA LEU A 213 -17.06 -0.23 -16.20
C LEU A 213 -17.38 0.91 -15.23
N ARG A 214 -18.44 0.78 -14.42
CA ARG A 214 -18.78 1.75 -13.37
C ARG A 214 -17.70 1.83 -12.32
N GLU A 215 -17.21 0.69 -11.82
CA GLU A 215 -16.10 0.67 -10.85
C GLU A 215 -14.81 1.23 -11.44
N LEU A 216 -14.46 0.87 -12.68
CA LEU A 216 -13.30 1.44 -13.38
C LEU A 216 -13.44 2.96 -13.55
N GLY A 217 -14.64 3.47 -13.89
CA GLY A 217 -14.91 4.91 -13.96
C GLY A 217 -14.72 5.63 -12.62
N ARG A 218 -15.16 5.01 -11.52
CA ARG A 218 -14.91 5.49 -10.15
C ARG A 218 -13.43 5.49 -9.79
N LEU A 219 -12.68 4.48 -10.22
CA LEU A 219 -11.23 4.42 -9.99
C LEU A 219 -10.46 5.46 -10.82
N ASN A 220 -10.88 5.69 -12.06
CA ASN A 220 -10.28 6.68 -12.96
C ASN A 220 -10.42 8.12 -12.43
N SER A 221 -11.51 8.43 -11.73
CA SER A 221 -11.73 9.76 -11.13
C SER A 221 -10.84 10.07 -9.92
N THR A 222 -10.15 9.07 -9.36
CA THR A 222 -9.17 9.28 -8.28
C THR A 222 -7.87 9.89 -8.81
N SER A 223 -6.98 10.38 -7.94
CA SER A 223 -5.65 10.89 -8.33
C SER A 223 -4.61 9.78 -8.51
N THR A 224 -4.79 8.64 -7.84
CA THR A 224 -3.87 7.51 -7.87
C THR A 224 -3.94 6.80 -9.23
N ARG A 225 -2.78 6.44 -9.78
CA ARG A 225 -2.65 5.78 -11.09
C ARG A 225 -1.94 4.43 -11.02
N ILE A 226 -1.64 3.98 -9.81
CA ILE A 226 -0.94 2.72 -9.52
C ILE A 226 -1.97 1.73 -8.98
N PHE A 227 -2.16 0.63 -9.70
CA PHE A 227 -3.18 -0.37 -9.41
C PHE A 227 -2.52 -1.74 -9.21
N LEU A 228 -2.93 -2.43 -8.14
CA LEU A 228 -2.63 -3.83 -7.96
C LEU A 228 -3.90 -4.64 -8.15
N VAL A 229 -3.86 -5.63 -9.03
CA VAL A 229 -4.99 -6.49 -9.38
C VAL A 229 -4.75 -7.92 -8.88
N HIS A 230 -5.62 -8.37 -7.98
CA HIS A 230 -5.61 -9.72 -7.42
C HIS A 230 -6.92 -10.47 -7.76
N MET A 231 -6.92 -11.18 -8.89
CA MET A 231 -8.10 -11.85 -9.44
C MET A 231 -7.72 -13.18 -10.09
N THR A 232 -8.71 -14.04 -10.32
CA THR A 232 -8.55 -15.17 -11.23
C THR A 232 -8.36 -14.72 -12.68
N ALA A 233 -7.75 -15.59 -13.50
CA ALA A 233 -7.45 -15.28 -14.90
C ALA A 233 -8.70 -14.92 -15.73
N SER A 234 -9.83 -15.59 -15.49
CA SER A 234 -11.09 -15.35 -16.20
C SER A 234 -11.63 -13.95 -15.94
N LEU A 235 -11.78 -13.56 -14.66
CA LEU A 235 -12.25 -12.22 -14.30
C LEU A 235 -11.24 -11.14 -14.66
N GLY A 236 -9.96 -11.39 -14.43
CA GLY A 236 -8.87 -10.46 -14.78
C GLY A 236 -8.82 -10.15 -16.28
N SER A 237 -9.02 -11.16 -17.14
CA SER A 237 -9.07 -10.98 -18.60
C SER A 237 -10.18 -10.01 -19.01
N LYS A 238 -11.39 -10.25 -18.50
CA LYS A 238 -12.54 -9.37 -18.72
C LYS A 238 -12.28 -7.95 -18.19
N PHE A 239 -11.70 -7.85 -17.01
CA PHE A 239 -11.37 -6.58 -16.36
C PHE A 239 -10.41 -5.72 -17.20
N PHE A 240 -9.30 -6.30 -17.70
CA PHE A 240 -8.31 -5.54 -18.48
C PHE A 240 -8.80 -5.14 -19.87
N ILE A 241 -9.64 -5.96 -20.53
CA ILE A 241 -10.32 -5.58 -21.78
C ILE A 241 -11.15 -4.31 -21.56
N LEU A 242 -11.93 -4.26 -20.47
CA LEU A 242 -12.76 -3.11 -20.12
C LEU A 242 -11.92 -1.90 -19.67
N ALA A 243 -10.83 -2.11 -18.93
CA ALA A 243 -9.90 -1.06 -18.55
C ALA A 243 -9.25 -0.39 -19.77
N LYS A 244 -8.85 -1.18 -20.78
CA LYS A 244 -8.36 -0.67 -22.06
C LYS A 244 -9.42 0.11 -22.81
N LYS A 245 -10.66 -0.40 -22.85
CA LYS A 245 -11.80 0.24 -23.53
C LYS A 245 -12.07 1.67 -23.02
N ILE A 246 -11.85 1.94 -21.73
CA ILE A 246 -12.05 3.27 -21.14
C ILE A 246 -10.78 4.10 -20.99
N GLY A 247 -9.67 3.66 -21.61
CA GLY A 247 -8.42 4.42 -21.66
C GLY A 247 -7.55 4.35 -20.41
N MET A 248 -7.80 3.45 -19.46
CA MET A 248 -6.95 3.26 -18.28
C MET A 248 -5.70 2.39 -18.55
N MET A 249 -5.52 1.93 -19.79
CA MET A 249 -4.30 1.27 -20.28
C MET A 249 -3.46 2.23 -21.14
N SER A 250 -3.39 3.50 -20.73
CA SER A 250 -2.65 4.56 -21.42
C SER A 250 -1.49 5.08 -20.57
N GLU A 251 -0.69 5.98 -21.14
CA GLU A 251 0.44 6.61 -20.46
C GLU A 251 0.03 7.20 -19.09
N GLY A 252 0.89 7.01 -18.09
CA GLY A 252 0.68 7.49 -16.73
C GLY A 252 0.01 6.49 -15.79
N TYR A 253 -0.42 5.32 -16.28
CA TYR A 253 -0.93 4.22 -15.46
C TYR A 253 0.15 3.17 -15.16
N ALA A 254 0.10 2.57 -13.97
CA ALA A 254 0.87 1.36 -13.67
C ALA A 254 -0.07 0.28 -13.14
N TRP A 255 0.13 -0.95 -13.63
CA TRP A 255 -0.66 -2.12 -13.25
C TRP A 255 0.26 -3.24 -12.80
N ILE A 256 -0.01 -3.80 -11.63
CA ILE A 256 0.67 -4.96 -11.08
C ILE A 256 -0.35 -6.08 -10.92
N VAL A 257 -0.05 -7.28 -11.40
CA VAL A 257 -0.90 -8.46 -11.25
C VAL A 257 -0.23 -9.52 -10.40
N THR A 258 -1.01 -10.14 -9.53
CA THR A 258 -0.56 -11.25 -8.66
C THR A 258 -0.44 -12.58 -9.40
N GLU A 259 0.10 -13.59 -8.72
CA GLU A 259 0.28 -14.96 -9.18
C GLU A 259 -0.94 -15.51 -9.93
N GLY A 260 -2.13 -15.53 -9.33
CA GLY A 260 -3.29 -16.20 -9.96
C GLY A 260 -3.77 -15.64 -11.30
N LEU A 261 -3.38 -14.42 -11.70
CA LEU A 261 -3.58 -13.90 -13.06
C LEU A 261 -2.29 -14.03 -13.90
N SER A 262 -1.15 -13.73 -13.29
CA SER A 262 0.16 -13.70 -13.97
C SER A 262 0.68 -15.07 -14.43
N THR A 263 0.26 -16.16 -13.77
CA THR A 263 0.67 -17.54 -14.10
C THR A 263 -0.17 -18.19 -15.19
N LEU A 264 -1.26 -17.52 -15.59
CA LEU A 264 -2.25 -18.00 -16.54
C LEU A 264 -2.40 -17.08 -17.76
N LEU A 265 -1.47 -16.14 -18.01
CA LEU A 265 -1.47 -15.28 -19.20
C LEU A 265 -1.39 -16.05 -20.53
N ASP A 266 -1.19 -17.36 -20.47
CA ASP A 266 -1.18 -18.32 -21.55
C ASP A 266 -1.85 -19.61 -21.04
N PRO A 267 -3.20 -19.62 -20.90
CA PRO A 267 -4.15 -19.77 -22.03
C PRO A 267 -5.20 -18.64 -22.15
N VAL A 268 -4.97 -17.48 -21.53
CA VAL A 268 -5.83 -16.29 -21.73
C VAL A 268 -5.90 -15.91 -23.21
N SER A 269 -7.04 -15.37 -23.66
CA SER A 269 -7.22 -14.99 -25.08
C SER A 269 -6.16 -13.97 -25.50
N SER A 270 -5.73 -14.02 -26.77
CA SER A 270 -4.78 -13.03 -27.31
C SER A 270 -5.29 -11.60 -27.11
N GLU A 271 -6.61 -11.38 -27.25
CA GLU A 271 -7.24 -10.08 -26.97
C GLU A 271 -7.02 -9.61 -25.52
N ALA A 272 -7.21 -10.49 -24.55
CA ALA A 272 -6.99 -10.13 -23.15
C ALA A 272 -5.51 -9.89 -22.87
N LYS A 273 -4.59 -10.66 -23.46
CA LYS A 273 -3.15 -10.41 -23.33
C LYS A 273 -2.74 -9.08 -23.97
N ASP A 274 -3.25 -8.79 -25.17
CA ASP A 274 -3.06 -7.51 -25.87
C ASP A 274 -3.71 -6.33 -25.11
N SER A 275 -4.67 -6.60 -24.23
CA SER A 275 -5.26 -5.59 -23.34
C SER A 275 -4.39 -5.24 -22.13
N MET A 276 -3.37 -6.06 -21.85
CA MET A 276 -2.48 -5.98 -20.69
C MET A 276 -1.10 -5.41 -21.03
N GLU A 277 -0.96 -4.66 -22.13
CA GLU A 277 0.29 -4.02 -22.51
C GLU A 277 0.87 -3.18 -21.37
N GLY A 278 2.13 -3.41 -21.03
CA GLY A 278 2.84 -2.67 -19.98
C GLY A 278 2.51 -3.10 -18.54
N VAL A 279 1.69 -4.13 -18.34
CA VAL A 279 1.40 -4.69 -17.00
C VAL A 279 2.63 -5.39 -16.44
N LEU A 280 2.87 -5.26 -15.13
CA LEU A 280 3.86 -6.03 -14.38
C LEU A 280 3.20 -7.25 -13.73
N GLY A 281 3.81 -8.43 -13.89
CA GLY A 281 3.36 -9.66 -13.22
C GLY A 281 4.39 -10.20 -12.25
N VAL A 282 3.90 -10.79 -11.16
CA VAL A 282 4.72 -11.49 -10.16
C VAL A 282 4.29 -12.94 -10.07
N ARG A 283 5.23 -13.87 -10.32
CA ARG A 283 4.98 -15.31 -10.17
C ARG A 283 6.15 -16.04 -9.54
N PRO A 284 5.94 -17.19 -8.91
CA PRO A 284 7.03 -18.01 -8.41
C PRO A 284 7.98 -18.47 -9.52
N HIS A 285 9.28 -18.48 -9.25
CA HIS A 285 10.28 -19.00 -10.19
C HIS A 285 10.24 -20.54 -10.23
N ILE A 286 10.11 -21.10 -11.44
CA ILE A 286 10.20 -22.53 -11.67
C ILE A 286 11.57 -22.87 -12.26
N PRO A 287 12.41 -23.68 -11.59
CA PRO A 287 13.71 -24.05 -12.09
C PRO A 287 13.64 -24.77 -13.45
N SER A 288 14.43 -24.32 -14.42
CA SER A 288 14.51 -24.93 -15.75
C SER A 288 15.32 -26.24 -15.72
N THR A 289 14.69 -27.34 -15.28
CA THR A 289 15.33 -28.66 -15.22
C THR A 289 15.21 -29.42 -16.55
N LYS A 290 16.09 -30.39 -16.79
CA LYS A 290 15.98 -31.31 -17.93
C LYS A 290 14.65 -32.07 -17.90
N TYR A 291 14.24 -32.51 -16.71
CA TYR A 291 12.99 -33.24 -16.49
C TYR A 291 11.76 -32.41 -16.90
N LEU A 292 11.71 -31.14 -16.50
CA LEU A 292 10.66 -30.21 -16.93
C LEU A 292 10.68 -29.99 -18.46
N LYS A 293 11.86 -29.78 -19.06
CA LYS A 293 11.99 -29.61 -20.52
C LYS A 293 11.47 -30.82 -21.30
N ASP A 294 11.80 -32.02 -20.85
CA ASP A 294 11.38 -33.26 -21.51
C ASP A 294 9.88 -33.54 -21.30
N PHE A 295 9.34 -33.23 -20.12
CA PHE A 295 7.89 -33.22 -19.89
C PHE A 295 7.18 -32.24 -20.84
N MET A 296 7.65 -30.99 -20.93
CA MET A 296 7.03 -29.97 -21.76
C MET A 296 7.04 -30.34 -23.25
N LYS A 297 8.08 -31.02 -23.75
CA LYS A 297 8.08 -31.55 -25.13
C LYS A 297 6.94 -32.54 -25.37
N ARG A 298 6.71 -33.46 -24.42
CA ARG A 298 5.61 -34.43 -24.50
C ARG A 298 4.25 -33.75 -24.36
N TRP A 299 4.13 -32.81 -23.41
CA TRP A 299 2.92 -32.02 -23.18
C TRP A 299 2.48 -31.28 -24.44
N LYS A 300 3.39 -30.55 -25.10
CA LYS A 300 3.12 -29.82 -26.35
C LYS A 300 2.67 -30.74 -27.48
N LYS A 301 3.29 -31.93 -27.59
CA LYS A 301 2.91 -32.93 -28.60
C LYS A 301 1.50 -33.50 -28.34
N ALA A 302 1.16 -33.77 -27.08
CA ALA A 302 -0.12 -34.36 -26.70
C ALA A 302 -1.30 -33.38 -26.82
N ASN A 303 -1.08 -32.11 -26.45
CA ASN A 303 -2.17 -31.13 -26.32
C ASN A 303 -2.24 -30.10 -27.45
N LYS A 304 -1.41 -30.24 -28.51
CA LYS A 304 -1.33 -29.31 -29.65
C LYS A 304 -1.21 -27.83 -29.25
N MET A 305 -0.75 -27.55 -28.02
CA MET A 305 -0.63 -26.21 -27.45
C MET A 305 0.79 -25.69 -27.63
N THR A 306 0.89 -24.43 -28.03
CA THR A 306 2.15 -23.67 -28.08
C THR A 306 2.57 -23.16 -26.70
N ALA A 307 1.64 -23.19 -25.74
CA ALA A 307 1.72 -22.52 -24.45
C ALA A 307 2.89 -22.94 -23.56
N GLY A 308 3.30 -22.02 -22.68
CA GLY A 308 4.30 -22.23 -21.63
C GLY A 308 3.88 -23.25 -20.56
N PRO A 309 4.75 -23.53 -19.57
CA PRO A 309 4.38 -24.35 -18.42
C PRO A 309 3.26 -23.68 -17.60
N ASN A 310 2.22 -24.43 -17.27
CA ASN A 310 1.13 -23.96 -16.41
C ASN A 310 1.45 -24.32 -14.95
N LEU A 311 1.52 -23.33 -14.07
CA LEU A 311 1.93 -23.54 -12.67
C LEU A 311 1.00 -24.49 -11.92
N PHE A 312 -0.32 -24.28 -12.01
CA PHE A 312 -1.31 -25.14 -11.35
C PHE A 312 -1.27 -26.57 -11.89
N GLY A 313 -1.06 -26.74 -13.20
CA GLY A 313 -0.85 -28.06 -13.81
C GLY A 313 0.39 -28.77 -13.26
N LEU A 314 1.52 -28.06 -13.16
CA LEU A 314 2.75 -28.61 -12.59
C LEU A 314 2.57 -29.02 -11.12
N TRP A 315 1.86 -28.22 -10.32
CA TRP A 315 1.53 -28.58 -8.94
C TRP A 315 0.55 -29.76 -8.86
N ALA A 316 -0.43 -29.86 -9.76
CA ALA A 316 -1.31 -31.02 -9.84
C ALA A 316 -0.52 -32.31 -10.14
N TYR A 317 0.44 -32.24 -11.06
CA TYR A 317 1.35 -33.36 -11.36
C TYR A 317 2.17 -33.76 -10.13
N ASP A 318 2.79 -32.79 -9.47
CA ASP A 318 3.61 -33.01 -8.29
C ASP A 318 2.80 -33.56 -7.11
N THR A 319 1.53 -33.16 -6.99
CA THR A 319 0.56 -33.65 -5.99
C THR A 319 0.29 -35.14 -6.17
N VAL A 320 0.03 -35.57 -7.40
CA VAL A 320 -0.19 -37.00 -7.71
C VAL A 320 1.08 -37.81 -7.40
N TRP A 321 2.26 -37.30 -7.75
CA TRP A 321 3.52 -37.95 -7.39
C TRP A 321 3.71 -38.07 -5.88
N ALA A 322 3.49 -36.99 -5.13
CA ALA A 322 3.58 -36.99 -3.67
C ALA A 322 2.61 -38.00 -3.05
N LEU A 323 1.35 -38.00 -3.48
CA LEU A 323 0.34 -38.91 -2.95
C LEU A 323 0.64 -40.38 -3.30
N ALA A 324 1.09 -40.67 -4.53
CA ALA A 324 1.42 -42.02 -4.94
C ALA A 324 2.62 -42.59 -4.16
N MET A 325 3.65 -41.77 -3.90
CA MET A 325 4.76 -42.17 -3.02
C MET A 325 4.32 -42.37 -1.58
N ALA A 326 3.44 -41.52 -1.07
CA ALA A 326 2.96 -41.64 0.31
C ALA A 326 2.15 -42.92 0.50
N VAL A 327 1.27 -43.24 -0.46
CA VAL A 327 0.48 -44.48 -0.46
C VAL A 327 1.37 -45.72 -0.49
N GLU A 328 2.40 -45.74 -1.35
CA GLU A 328 3.33 -46.88 -1.38
C GLU A 328 4.11 -47.01 -0.06
N LYS A 329 4.56 -45.89 0.53
CA LYS A 329 5.29 -45.87 1.82
C LYS A 329 4.46 -46.34 3.00
N VAL A 330 3.16 -46.01 3.04
CA VAL A 330 2.25 -46.49 4.09
C VAL A 330 2.11 -48.01 4.03
N GLY A 331 2.19 -48.59 2.83
CA GLY A 331 2.24 -50.04 2.61
C GLY A 331 0.89 -50.75 2.72
N ILE A 332 0.89 -51.99 2.22
CA ILE A 332 -0.31 -52.83 2.03
C ILE A 332 -0.82 -53.43 3.35
N GLU A 333 0.08 -53.77 4.26
CA GLU A 333 -0.24 -54.39 5.56
C GLU A 333 -1.03 -53.44 6.47
N ASN A 334 -0.70 -52.15 6.41
CA ASN A 334 -1.49 -51.11 7.08
C ASN A 334 -2.85 -50.89 6.38
N TYR A 335 -2.90 -50.90 5.03
CA TYR A 335 -4.16 -50.71 4.32
C TYR A 335 -5.20 -51.81 4.59
N SER A 336 -4.76 -53.07 4.63
CA SER A 336 -5.64 -54.24 4.85
C SER A 336 -6.11 -54.39 6.30
N SER A 337 -5.31 -53.95 7.28
CA SER A 337 -5.67 -53.93 8.71
C SER A 337 -6.54 -52.72 9.10
N MET A 338 -6.44 -51.60 8.37
CA MET A 338 -7.20 -50.37 8.59
C MET A 338 -8.62 -50.43 7.99
N LYS A 339 -9.46 -51.36 8.46
CA LYS A 339 -10.90 -51.35 8.16
C LYS A 339 -11.58 -50.17 8.89
N ARG A 340 -12.27 -49.32 8.14
CA ARG A 340 -12.91 -48.08 8.61
C ARG A 340 -14.01 -48.39 9.64
N ASN A 341 -14.08 -47.61 10.72
CA ASN A 341 -15.25 -47.61 11.61
C ASN A 341 -16.45 -47.03 10.85
N VAL A 342 -17.38 -47.91 10.44
CA VAL A 342 -18.58 -47.52 9.72
C VAL A 342 -19.56 -46.93 10.72
N SER A 343 -19.82 -45.62 10.63
CA SER A 343 -20.91 -45.03 11.39
C SER A 343 -22.26 -45.45 10.82
N THR A 344 -23.14 -45.93 11.71
CA THR A 344 -24.52 -46.36 11.42
C THR A 344 -25.46 -45.19 11.16
N ASN A 345 -25.10 -43.96 11.56
CA ASN A 345 -25.92 -42.77 11.30
C ASN A 345 -25.71 -42.25 9.84
N PRO A 346 -26.78 -42.14 9.03
CA PRO A 346 -26.72 -41.63 7.65
C PRO A 346 -26.04 -40.25 7.53
N ALA A 347 -26.22 -39.39 8.52
CA ALA A 347 -25.72 -38.01 8.51
C ALA A 347 -24.25 -37.86 8.94
N SER A 348 -23.64 -38.92 9.49
CA SER A 348 -22.27 -38.85 10.02
C SER A 348 -21.23 -39.49 9.09
N LEU A 349 -20.09 -38.83 8.90
CA LEU A 349 -18.95 -39.42 8.19
C LEU A 349 -18.22 -40.39 9.12
N GLY A 350 -17.91 -41.60 8.61
CA GLY A 350 -16.98 -42.50 9.29
C GLY A 350 -15.54 -41.99 9.18
N THR A 351 -14.72 -42.24 10.19
CA THR A 351 -13.32 -41.78 10.23
C THR A 351 -12.41 -42.71 9.43
N SER A 352 -11.54 -42.17 8.57
CA SER A 352 -10.48 -42.92 7.90
C SER A 352 -9.38 -43.30 8.90
N ALA A 353 -9.01 -44.58 8.93
CA ALA A 353 -7.92 -45.08 9.76
C ALA A 353 -6.54 -44.79 9.14
N MET A 354 -6.46 -44.68 7.80
CA MET A 354 -5.20 -44.41 7.09
C MET A 354 -4.86 -42.92 7.00
N GLY A 355 -5.87 -42.04 7.13
CA GLY A 355 -5.69 -40.63 6.80
C GLY A 355 -4.63 -39.90 7.62
N LYS A 356 -4.50 -40.19 8.92
CA LYS A 356 -3.46 -39.55 9.76
C LYS A 356 -2.05 -39.93 9.28
N THR A 357 -1.80 -41.23 9.11
CA THR A 357 -0.51 -41.73 8.63
C THR A 357 -0.21 -41.21 7.22
N LEU A 358 -1.23 -41.09 6.36
CA LEU A 358 -1.07 -40.54 5.02
C LEU A 358 -0.68 -39.06 5.05
N VAL A 359 -1.32 -38.24 5.90
CA VAL A 359 -0.92 -36.83 6.12
C VAL A 359 0.54 -36.74 6.57
N GLU A 360 0.91 -37.46 7.63
CA GLU A 360 2.27 -37.45 8.17
C GLU A 360 3.30 -37.88 7.12
N THR A 361 2.95 -38.89 6.32
CA THR A 361 3.82 -39.38 5.25
C THR A 361 4.01 -38.32 4.17
N VAL A 362 2.92 -37.72 3.66
CA VAL A 362 3.00 -36.65 2.63
C VAL A 362 3.85 -35.48 3.11
N LEU A 363 3.65 -35.02 4.35
CA LEU A 363 4.41 -33.91 4.93
C LEU A 363 5.90 -34.22 5.09
N SER A 364 6.26 -35.49 5.28
CA SER A 364 7.66 -35.92 5.41
C SER A 364 8.40 -36.08 4.07
N LEU A 365 7.68 -36.03 2.93
CA LEU A 365 8.29 -36.29 1.63
C LEU A 365 9.26 -35.19 1.21
N LYS A 366 10.39 -35.63 0.67
CA LYS A 366 11.39 -34.79 0.00
C LYS A 366 11.82 -35.47 -1.30
N PHE A 367 11.55 -34.84 -2.42
CA PHE A 367 11.94 -35.37 -3.74
C PHE A 367 12.05 -34.25 -4.78
N ARG A 368 12.66 -34.56 -5.93
CA ARG A 368 12.71 -33.66 -7.08
C ARG A 368 11.49 -33.91 -7.97
N SER A 369 10.69 -32.88 -8.17
CA SER A 369 9.43 -32.89 -8.91
C SER A 369 9.55 -32.04 -10.20
N LEU A 370 8.45 -31.83 -10.93
CA LEU A 370 8.49 -30.96 -12.13
C LEU A 370 8.65 -29.49 -11.77
N SER A 371 8.02 -29.05 -10.68
CA SER A 371 8.04 -27.65 -10.23
C SER A 371 9.32 -27.28 -9.46
N GLY A 372 10.20 -28.24 -9.18
CA GLY A 372 11.45 -28.02 -8.45
C GLY A 372 11.68 -29.06 -7.35
N ASN A 373 12.14 -28.62 -6.18
CA ASN A 373 12.24 -29.49 -5.02
C ASN A 373 10.90 -29.50 -4.30
N PHE A 374 10.27 -30.67 -4.18
CA PHE A 374 9.07 -30.84 -3.39
C PHE A 374 9.46 -31.04 -1.93
N GLN A 375 9.08 -30.08 -1.10
CA GLN A 375 9.17 -30.14 0.36
C GLN A 375 8.06 -29.28 0.93
N LEU A 376 7.31 -29.83 1.88
CA LEU A 376 6.25 -29.11 2.56
C LEU A 376 6.76 -28.60 3.92
N VAL A 377 6.59 -27.30 4.17
CA VAL A 377 6.87 -26.66 5.45
C VAL A 377 5.53 -26.16 5.99
N LYS A 378 5.16 -26.58 7.21
CA LYS A 378 3.85 -26.27 7.81
C LYS A 378 2.64 -26.64 6.92
N GLY A 379 2.79 -27.69 6.11
CA GLY A 379 1.72 -28.19 5.24
C GLY A 379 1.57 -27.47 3.91
N GLN A 380 2.54 -26.64 3.50
CA GLN A 380 2.53 -25.91 2.23
C GLN A 380 3.89 -25.90 1.54
N LEU A 381 3.94 -25.64 0.23
CA LEU A 381 5.20 -25.40 -0.48
C LEU A 381 5.76 -24.00 -0.11
N GLU A 382 7.08 -23.82 -0.22
CA GLU A 382 7.75 -22.52 -0.05
C GLU A 382 8.53 -22.13 -1.31
N ALA A 383 8.30 -20.92 -1.81
CA ALA A 383 9.00 -20.40 -2.98
C ALA A 383 10.33 -19.77 -2.56
N SER A 384 11.44 -20.11 -3.24
CA SER A 384 12.74 -19.50 -2.98
C SER A 384 12.93 -18.16 -3.67
N ALA A 385 12.23 -17.94 -4.79
CA ALA A 385 12.32 -16.74 -5.59
C ALA A 385 11.03 -16.50 -6.39
N PHE A 386 10.76 -15.24 -6.70
CA PHE A 386 9.69 -14.79 -7.59
C PHE A 386 10.26 -14.13 -8.84
N GLU A 387 9.73 -14.47 -10.00
CA GLU A 387 9.94 -13.79 -11.27
C GLU A 387 9.08 -12.53 -11.33
N ILE A 388 9.69 -11.44 -11.76
CA ILE A 388 9.00 -10.19 -12.07
C ILE A 388 9.15 -9.96 -13.56
N PHE A 389 8.02 -9.90 -14.26
CA PHE A 389 8.00 -9.76 -15.71
C PHE A 389 7.07 -8.63 -16.12
N ASN A 390 7.25 -8.17 -17.35
CA ASN A 390 6.49 -7.12 -17.98
C ASN A 390 5.86 -7.67 -19.26
N VAL A 391 4.55 -7.45 -19.44
CA VAL A 391 3.79 -7.89 -20.62
C VAL A 391 4.05 -6.92 -21.76
N ILE A 392 4.58 -7.44 -22.88
CA ILE A 392 4.91 -6.67 -24.09
C ILE A 392 4.36 -7.42 -25.30
N GLY A 393 3.31 -6.88 -25.90
CA GLY A 393 2.43 -7.56 -26.84
C GLY A 393 2.01 -8.93 -26.31
N ASN A 394 2.15 -9.95 -27.16
CA ASN A 394 1.84 -11.33 -26.79
C ASN A 394 2.97 -12.06 -26.03
N LYS A 395 3.99 -11.35 -25.54
CA LYS A 395 5.16 -11.93 -24.87
C LYS A 395 5.35 -11.40 -23.46
N GLU A 396 6.04 -12.19 -22.65
CA GLU A 396 6.45 -11.81 -21.29
C GLU A 396 7.96 -11.58 -21.27
N ARG A 397 8.37 -10.39 -20.82
CA ARG A 397 9.78 -10.05 -20.64
C ARG A 397 10.12 -10.06 -19.17
N ILE A 398 10.99 -10.97 -18.74
CA ILE A 398 11.49 -10.99 -17.36
C ILE A 398 12.38 -9.76 -17.11
N ILE A 399 11.94 -8.90 -16.20
CA ILE A 399 12.64 -7.67 -15.80
C ILE A 399 13.46 -7.85 -14.52
N GLY A 400 13.21 -8.89 -13.74
CA GLY A 400 14.06 -9.27 -12.62
C GLY A 400 13.43 -10.35 -11.75
N TYR A 401 13.95 -10.47 -10.53
CA TYR A 401 13.55 -11.47 -9.56
C TYR A 401 13.51 -10.86 -8.17
N TRP A 402 12.73 -11.45 -7.28
CA TRP A 402 12.84 -11.24 -5.84
C TRP A 402 13.30 -12.54 -5.18
N ILE A 403 14.33 -12.48 -4.33
CA ILE A 403 14.97 -13.66 -3.74
C ILE A 403 14.80 -13.62 -2.23
N ASP A 404 14.17 -14.64 -1.65
CA ASP A 404 13.79 -14.66 -0.24
C ASP A 404 15.02 -14.59 0.70
N GLN A 405 16.09 -15.32 0.39
CA GLN A 405 17.32 -15.33 1.20
C GLN A 405 17.99 -13.94 1.29
N GLN A 406 17.80 -13.11 0.27
CA GLN A 406 18.37 -11.77 0.20
C GLN A 406 17.36 -10.69 0.60
N LYS A 407 16.09 -11.08 0.79
CA LYS A 407 14.95 -10.19 1.01
C LYS A 407 14.95 -8.99 0.07
N GLY A 408 15.25 -9.20 -1.21
CA GLY A 408 15.53 -8.11 -2.12
C GLY A 408 15.31 -8.43 -3.59
N LEU A 409 15.16 -7.36 -4.37
CA LEU A 409 15.11 -7.41 -5.82
C LEU A 409 16.49 -7.69 -6.41
N SER A 410 16.51 -8.39 -7.53
CA SER A 410 17.72 -8.71 -8.29
C SER A 410 17.45 -8.77 -9.78
N ARG A 411 18.44 -8.36 -10.61
CA ARG A 411 18.37 -8.55 -12.07
C ARG A 411 18.52 -10.01 -12.50
N GLN A 412 19.19 -10.82 -11.68
CA GLN A 412 19.62 -12.18 -12.02
C GLN A 412 19.41 -13.13 -10.84
N LEU A 413 19.12 -14.41 -11.14
CA LEU A 413 18.93 -15.47 -10.15
C LEU A 413 20.23 -15.91 -9.45
N LYS A 414 21.39 -15.73 -10.10
CA LYS A 414 22.71 -16.08 -9.56
C LYS A 414 23.65 -14.89 -9.69
N PHE A 415 24.46 -14.69 -8.67
CA PHE A 415 25.55 -13.72 -8.70
C PHE A 415 26.80 -14.45 -9.17
N ASP A 416 27.37 -14.05 -10.31
CA ASP A 416 28.75 -14.44 -10.61
C ASP A 416 29.67 -13.71 -9.64
N SER A 417 30.51 -14.49 -8.95
CA SER A 417 31.43 -14.03 -7.90
C SER A 417 32.52 -13.08 -8.42
N SER A 418 32.63 -12.88 -9.74
CA SER A 418 33.60 -11.99 -10.38
C SER A 418 33.13 -10.53 -10.53
N GLU A 419 31.87 -10.20 -10.23
CA GLU A 419 31.31 -8.85 -10.44
C GLU A 419 30.87 -8.16 -9.13
N ALA A 420 31.62 -8.33 -8.04
CA ALA A 420 31.28 -7.79 -6.71
C ALA A 420 31.38 -6.25 -6.58
N ALA A 421 31.60 -5.51 -7.67
CA ALA A 421 31.96 -4.09 -7.61
C ALA A 421 30.80 -3.08 -7.68
N ASN A 422 29.54 -3.48 -7.87
CA ASN A 422 28.40 -2.53 -7.86
C ASN A 422 27.12 -3.13 -7.26
N THR A 423 26.98 -3.05 -5.94
CA THR A 423 25.83 -3.58 -5.17
C THR A 423 24.49 -2.90 -5.51
N ASP A 424 24.50 -1.63 -5.92
CA ASP A 424 23.27 -0.88 -6.19
C ASP A 424 22.64 -1.17 -7.56
N VAL A 425 23.46 -1.49 -8.57
CA VAL A 425 22.95 -1.85 -9.91
C VAL A 425 22.31 -3.24 -9.89
N LYS A 426 22.81 -4.13 -9.02
CA LYS A 426 22.33 -5.51 -8.88
C LYS A 426 20.97 -5.59 -8.19
N ARG A 427 20.63 -4.62 -7.32
CA ARG A 427 19.34 -4.56 -6.60
C ARG A 427 18.19 -3.92 -7.38
N LYS A 428 18.43 -3.42 -8.61
CA LYS A 428 17.42 -2.73 -9.41
C LYS A 428 16.86 -3.63 -10.49
N LEU A 429 15.54 -3.61 -10.72
CA LEU A 429 14.94 -4.26 -11.88
C LEU A 429 15.49 -3.67 -13.20
N LYS A 430 15.32 -4.42 -14.29
CA LYS A 430 15.44 -3.84 -15.65
C LYS A 430 14.33 -2.81 -15.84
N GLN A 431 14.56 -1.84 -16.73
CA GLN A 431 13.56 -0.83 -17.05
C GLN A 431 12.28 -1.49 -17.58
N ALA A 432 11.16 -1.17 -16.92
CA ALA A 432 9.84 -1.60 -17.33
C ALA A 432 9.33 -0.69 -18.46
N ILE A 433 8.49 -1.27 -19.32
CA ILE A 433 7.66 -0.55 -20.29
C ILE A 433 6.26 -0.49 -19.67
N TRP A 434 5.71 0.71 -19.62
CA TRP A 434 4.41 1.00 -19.02
C TRP A 434 3.35 1.11 -20.12
N PRO A 435 2.05 1.03 -19.76
CA PRO A 435 0.97 1.29 -20.69
C PRO A 435 1.20 2.60 -21.47
N GLY A 436 0.89 2.59 -22.76
CA GLY A 436 1.24 3.68 -23.69
C GLY A 436 2.62 3.57 -24.35
N ASP A 437 3.32 2.43 -24.19
CA ASP A 437 4.65 2.15 -24.76
C ASP A 437 5.71 3.18 -24.33
N THR A 438 5.63 3.62 -23.07
CA THR A 438 6.60 4.54 -22.47
C THR A 438 7.49 3.84 -21.47
N THR A 439 8.70 4.36 -21.29
CA THR A 439 9.59 3.96 -20.20
C THR A 439 9.56 4.93 -19.01
N ASP A 440 8.79 6.02 -19.14
CA ASP A 440 8.60 7.01 -18.11
C ASP A 440 7.80 6.40 -16.97
N ARG A 441 8.40 6.43 -15.76
CA ARG A 441 7.78 5.89 -14.56
C ARG A 441 6.44 6.61 -14.31
N PRO A 442 5.31 5.89 -14.21
CA PRO A 442 4.04 6.44 -13.78
C PRO A 442 4.22 7.10 -12.41
N ALA A 443 4.07 8.41 -12.37
CA ALA A 443 4.06 9.16 -11.13
C ALA A 443 2.61 9.27 -10.63
N THR A 444 2.44 9.30 -9.30
CA THR A 444 1.20 9.83 -8.72
C THR A 444 0.95 11.21 -9.33
N LYS A 445 -0.30 11.48 -9.72
CA LYS A 445 -0.71 12.75 -10.34
C LYS A 445 -0.07 13.92 -9.60
N LYS A 446 0.62 14.81 -10.34
CA LYS A 446 1.20 16.02 -9.76
C LYS A 446 0.10 16.85 -9.09
N LEU A 447 0.36 17.28 -7.86
CA LEU A 447 -0.56 18.15 -7.14
C LEU A 447 -0.61 19.52 -7.82
N ARG A 448 -1.82 20.02 -8.08
CA ARG A 448 -2.07 21.36 -8.60
C ARG A 448 -2.18 22.31 -7.42
N ILE A 449 -1.12 23.03 -7.12
CA ILE A 449 -1.08 23.95 -5.98
C ILE A 449 -1.49 25.34 -6.45
N GLY A 450 -2.61 25.84 -5.94
CA GLY A 450 -3.06 27.21 -6.19
C GLY A 450 -2.20 28.22 -5.44
N VAL A 451 -1.83 29.32 -6.11
CA VAL A 451 -0.99 30.37 -5.55
C VAL A 451 -1.64 31.73 -5.79
N PRO A 452 -1.96 32.52 -4.75
CA PRO A 452 -2.56 33.84 -4.94
C PRO A 452 -1.55 34.80 -5.58
N VAL A 453 -1.99 35.52 -6.61
CA VAL A 453 -1.22 36.61 -7.23
C VAL A 453 -1.65 37.92 -6.59
N LYS A 454 -0.74 38.61 -5.91
CA LYS A 454 -0.98 39.89 -5.25
C LYS A 454 -0.17 41.00 -5.91
N GLU A 455 -0.74 42.20 -5.97
CA GLU A 455 0.00 43.40 -6.32
C GLU A 455 0.56 44.06 -5.04
N GLY A 456 1.83 44.47 -5.07
CA GLY A 456 2.50 45.18 -3.96
C GLY A 456 3.40 44.30 -3.10
N PHE A 457 2.82 43.54 -2.15
CA PHE A 457 3.55 42.77 -1.14
C PHE A 457 4.11 41.46 -1.68
N ASN A 458 5.38 41.45 -2.06
CA ASN A 458 6.06 40.30 -2.67
C ASN A 458 6.91 39.50 -1.66
N GLU A 459 7.09 40.00 -0.44
CA GLU A 459 7.93 39.40 0.59
C GLU A 459 7.33 38.09 1.13
N PHE A 460 6.00 38.02 1.22
CA PHE A 460 5.30 36.82 1.68
C PHE A 460 5.17 35.77 0.58
N LEU A 461 4.77 36.21 -0.62
CA LEU A 461 4.61 35.32 -1.76
C LEU A 461 4.70 36.10 -3.06
N LYS A 462 5.54 35.62 -3.96
CA LYS A 462 5.76 36.17 -5.29
C LYS A 462 5.73 35.05 -6.30
N VAL A 463 4.97 35.24 -7.39
CA VAL A 463 4.97 34.34 -8.54
C VAL A 463 5.97 34.86 -9.58
N GLU A 464 6.92 34.03 -9.97
CA GLU A 464 7.92 34.33 -10.99
C GLU A 464 7.44 33.91 -12.39
N LYS A 465 8.13 34.38 -13.44
CA LYS A 465 7.73 34.19 -14.85
C LYS A 465 7.62 32.72 -15.30
N ASN A 466 8.23 31.78 -14.58
CA ASN A 466 8.17 30.34 -14.88
C ASN A 466 7.15 29.58 -14.00
N ASN A 467 6.16 30.28 -13.41
CA ASN A 467 5.27 29.76 -12.37
C ASN A 467 6.03 29.23 -11.13
N ASN A 468 7.29 29.61 -10.96
CA ASN A 468 8.01 29.32 -9.73
C ASN A 468 7.58 30.31 -8.64
N ILE A 469 7.65 29.91 -7.37
CA ILE A 469 7.25 30.77 -6.26
C ILE A 469 8.44 31.13 -5.38
N SER A 470 8.48 32.37 -4.92
CA SER A 470 9.43 32.88 -3.94
C SER A 470 8.69 33.66 -2.84
N GLY A 471 9.37 33.97 -1.73
CA GLY A 471 8.78 34.62 -0.55
C GLY A 471 8.68 33.69 0.67
N PHE A 472 8.30 34.24 1.81
CA PHE A 472 8.28 33.54 3.09
C PHE A 472 7.40 32.28 3.07
N SER A 473 6.17 32.35 2.56
CA SER A 473 5.25 31.21 2.51
C SER A 473 5.75 30.10 1.58
N ALA A 474 6.45 30.46 0.50
CA ALA A 474 7.10 29.50 -0.40
C ALA A 474 8.24 28.75 0.31
N LEU A 475 9.08 29.48 1.07
CA LEU A 475 10.19 28.88 1.83
C LEU A 475 9.69 27.89 2.89
N VAL A 476 8.62 28.23 3.61
CA VAL A 476 7.99 27.32 4.58
C VAL A 476 7.49 26.05 3.89
N PHE A 477 6.84 26.18 2.73
CA PHE A 477 6.38 25.04 1.95
C PHE A 477 7.55 24.15 1.50
N PHE A 478 8.62 24.72 0.92
CA PHE A 478 9.78 23.95 0.49
C PHE A 478 10.51 23.28 1.67
N ALA A 479 10.60 23.95 2.82
CA ALA A 479 11.17 23.36 4.04
C ALA A 479 10.35 22.16 4.51
N ALA A 480 9.01 22.25 4.48
CA ALA A 480 8.13 21.14 4.80
C ALA A 480 8.27 19.98 3.81
N VAL A 481 8.26 20.27 2.50
CA VAL A 481 8.42 19.26 1.44
C VAL A 481 9.78 18.54 1.54
N ASN A 482 10.87 19.27 1.84
CA ASN A 482 12.21 18.69 2.00
C ASN A 482 12.35 17.77 3.22
N LYS A 483 11.42 17.84 4.18
CA LYS A 483 11.37 16.95 5.35
C LYS A 483 10.53 15.71 5.10
N LEU A 484 9.77 15.65 4.02
CA LEU A 484 9.00 14.47 3.67
C LEU A 484 9.95 13.33 3.29
N PRO A 485 9.67 12.08 3.72
CA PRO A 485 10.48 10.92 3.34
C PRO A 485 10.30 10.52 1.87
N PHE A 486 9.56 11.30 1.09
CA PHE A 486 9.20 11.01 -0.28
C PHE A 486 9.14 12.28 -1.15
N PRO A 487 9.39 12.16 -2.46
CA PRO A 487 9.19 13.26 -3.39
C PRO A 487 7.70 13.60 -3.51
N LEU A 488 7.37 14.89 -3.49
CA LEU A 488 6.00 15.39 -3.70
C LEU A 488 5.93 16.10 -5.06
N PRO A 489 5.54 15.45 -6.16
CA PRO A 489 5.41 16.10 -7.46
C PRO A 489 4.27 17.12 -7.42
N HIS A 490 4.55 18.37 -7.74
CA HIS A 490 3.56 19.45 -7.74
C HIS A 490 3.85 20.47 -8.84
N ASP A 491 2.79 21.11 -9.31
CA ASP A 491 2.87 22.27 -10.19
C ASP A 491 2.15 23.45 -9.50
N PHE A 492 2.79 24.62 -9.51
CA PHE A 492 2.18 25.85 -9.00
C PHE A 492 1.34 26.51 -10.09
N LEU A 493 0.10 26.82 -9.76
CA LEU A 493 -0.85 27.46 -10.64
C LEU A 493 -1.25 28.82 -10.07
N PRO A 494 -0.82 29.94 -10.69
CA PRO A 494 -1.20 31.26 -10.24
C PRO A 494 -2.71 31.46 -10.36
N PHE A 495 -3.28 32.17 -9.38
CA PHE A 495 -4.69 32.52 -9.34
C PHE A 495 -4.83 34.01 -9.04
N ASN A 496 -5.56 34.70 -9.93
CA ASN A 496 -5.88 36.11 -9.76
C ASN A 496 -7.32 36.25 -9.26
N GLY A 497 -7.50 36.74 -8.03
CA GLY A 497 -8.81 36.85 -7.38
C GLY A 497 -8.71 36.87 -5.85
N THR A 498 -9.86 36.77 -5.19
CA THR A 498 -9.92 36.74 -3.72
C THR A 498 -9.49 35.40 -3.15
N TYR A 499 -8.97 35.39 -1.91
CA TYR A 499 -8.63 34.15 -1.20
C TYR A 499 -9.83 33.22 -1.03
N ASP A 500 -11.03 33.77 -0.83
CA ASP A 500 -12.24 32.94 -0.67
C ASP A 500 -12.55 32.17 -1.96
N ASN A 501 -12.41 32.83 -3.12
CA ASN A 501 -12.59 32.19 -4.42
C ASN A 501 -11.48 31.18 -4.71
N LEU A 502 -10.23 31.49 -4.36
CA LEU A 502 -9.09 30.57 -4.49
C LEU A 502 -9.32 29.28 -3.70
N LEU A 503 -9.71 29.40 -2.43
CA LEU A 503 -9.98 28.25 -1.59
C LEU A 503 -11.24 27.48 -2.05
N TRP A 504 -12.24 28.17 -2.58
CA TRP A 504 -13.41 27.51 -3.17
C TRP A 504 -13.04 26.63 -4.38
N GLN A 505 -12.00 26.99 -5.14
CA GLN A 505 -11.50 26.16 -6.24
C GLN A 505 -10.96 24.79 -5.78
N ILE A 506 -10.57 24.65 -4.51
CA ILE A 506 -10.21 23.34 -3.92
C ILE A 506 -11.45 22.44 -3.86
N LYS A 507 -12.57 22.97 -3.34
CA LYS A 507 -13.86 22.25 -3.29
C LYS A 507 -14.38 21.90 -4.69
N ALA A 508 -14.13 22.76 -5.68
CA ALA A 508 -14.46 22.51 -7.08
C ALA A 508 -13.52 21.48 -7.76
N GLY A 509 -12.48 21.00 -7.07
CA GLY A 509 -11.52 20.02 -7.60
C GLY A 509 -10.56 20.58 -8.64
N LYS A 510 -10.42 21.91 -8.73
CA LYS A 510 -9.54 22.58 -9.70
C LYS A 510 -8.11 22.70 -9.18
N TYR A 511 -7.94 22.92 -7.88
CA TYR A 511 -6.67 22.84 -7.16
C TYR A 511 -6.74 21.74 -6.10
N ASP A 512 -5.59 21.13 -5.78
CA ASP A 512 -5.49 20.07 -4.78
C ASP A 512 -5.01 20.62 -3.43
N ALA A 513 -4.26 21.73 -3.44
CA ALA A 513 -3.83 22.47 -2.25
C ALA A 513 -3.59 23.95 -2.60
N VAL A 514 -3.38 24.80 -1.59
CA VAL A 514 -3.01 26.22 -1.78
C VAL A 514 -1.81 26.57 -0.91
N VAL A 515 -0.86 27.31 -1.47
CA VAL A 515 0.28 27.87 -0.75
C VAL A 515 0.18 29.40 -0.77
N GLY A 516 0.23 30.02 0.40
CA GLY A 516 0.25 31.48 0.52
C GLY A 516 0.02 31.99 1.94
N ASP A 517 -0.08 33.30 2.07
CA ASP A 517 -0.39 34.09 3.27
C ASP A 517 -1.89 34.05 3.61
N THR A 518 -2.48 32.85 3.60
CA THR A 518 -3.93 32.68 3.79
C THR A 518 -4.28 32.72 5.27
N THR A 519 -5.12 33.68 5.66
CA THR A 519 -5.68 33.75 7.02
C THR A 519 -6.68 32.62 7.25
N ILE A 520 -6.53 31.90 8.37
CA ILE A 520 -7.45 30.87 8.83
C ILE A 520 -8.67 31.56 9.46
N VAL A 521 -9.86 31.32 8.90
CA VAL A 521 -11.13 31.91 9.38
C VAL A 521 -12.20 30.82 9.38
N ALA A 522 -13.17 30.91 10.30
CA ALA A 522 -14.22 29.89 10.47
C ALA A 522 -14.98 29.58 9.17
N ASN A 523 -15.37 30.60 8.40
CA ASN A 523 -16.09 30.42 7.14
C ASN A 523 -15.29 29.59 6.11
N ARG A 524 -13.97 29.82 6.03
CA ARG A 524 -13.08 29.09 5.11
C ARG A 524 -12.94 27.61 5.48
N SER A 525 -13.01 27.31 6.78
CA SER A 525 -12.89 25.95 7.31
C SER A 525 -14.08 25.04 6.96
N LEU A 526 -15.15 25.59 6.36
CA LEU A 526 -16.31 24.82 5.89
C LEU A 526 -16.06 24.08 4.56
N TYR A 527 -15.00 24.43 3.83
CA TYR A 527 -14.71 23.86 2.51
C TYR A 527 -13.25 23.51 2.28
N VAL A 528 -12.34 23.87 3.18
CA VAL A 528 -10.94 23.46 3.15
C VAL A 528 -10.46 23.10 4.56
N ASP A 529 -9.54 22.15 4.64
CA ASP A 529 -8.79 21.86 5.85
C ASP A 529 -7.51 22.70 5.89
N PHE A 530 -7.13 23.19 7.07
CA PHE A 530 -5.91 23.99 7.27
C PHE A 530 -4.83 23.20 8.01
N THR A 531 -3.57 23.47 7.68
CA THR A 531 -2.44 23.06 8.52
C THR A 531 -2.39 23.90 9.80
N LEU A 532 -1.52 23.51 10.74
CA LEU A 532 -1.18 24.40 11.85
C LEU A 532 -0.63 25.73 11.31
N PRO A 533 -0.99 26.86 11.93
CA PRO A 533 -0.49 28.16 11.50
C PRO A 533 1.03 28.23 11.71
N TYR A 534 1.75 28.68 10.68
CA TYR A 534 3.20 28.85 10.73
C TYR A 534 3.63 30.26 11.16
N SER A 535 2.67 31.17 11.36
CA SER A 535 2.85 32.53 11.87
C SER A 535 1.66 32.89 12.75
N GLU A 536 1.91 33.67 13.80
CA GLU A 536 0.85 34.23 14.63
C GLU A 536 -0.04 35.19 13.80
N SER A 537 -1.33 35.19 14.08
CA SER A 537 -2.29 36.14 13.50
C SER A 537 -2.51 37.31 14.47
N GLY A 538 -2.59 38.52 13.92
CA GLY A 538 -2.86 39.73 14.68
C GLY A 538 -3.39 40.84 13.79
N VAL A 539 -4.24 41.70 14.35
CA VAL A 539 -4.70 42.92 13.69
C VAL A 539 -4.02 44.09 14.37
N SER A 540 -3.28 44.88 13.59
CA SER A 540 -2.60 46.09 14.07
C SER A 540 -3.08 47.30 13.27
N MET A 541 -3.29 48.41 13.95
CA MET A 541 -3.58 49.68 13.30
C MET A 541 -2.27 50.40 13.02
N VAL A 542 -1.98 50.62 11.73
CA VAL A 542 -0.85 51.45 11.32
C VAL A 542 -1.38 52.88 11.18
N VAL A 543 -0.92 53.77 12.04
CA VAL A 543 -1.21 55.21 11.99
C VAL A 543 0.04 55.97 11.61
N LEU A 544 -0.14 57.03 10.82
CA LEU A 544 0.94 57.97 10.52
C LEU A 544 1.39 58.62 11.83
N VAL A 545 2.70 58.66 12.04
CA VAL A 545 3.29 59.35 13.18
C VAL A 545 3.07 60.85 13.00
N GLU A 546 2.36 61.49 13.94
CA GLU A 546 2.28 62.95 13.99
C GLU A 546 3.59 63.54 14.54
N ASN A 547 4.06 64.61 13.88
CA ASN A 547 5.25 65.32 14.31
C ASN A 547 5.00 66.00 15.66
N ASN A 548 5.85 65.69 16.64
CA ASN A 548 5.73 66.17 18.02
C ASN A 548 6.12 67.66 18.10
N GLU A 549 5.19 68.58 18.41
CA GLU A 549 5.50 70.01 18.64
C GLU A 549 6.33 70.30 19.91
N ARG A 550 6.84 69.27 20.59
CA ARG A 550 7.59 69.37 21.85
C ARG A 550 8.89 70.19 21.76
N GLY A 551 9.38 70.52 20.57
CA GLY A 551 10.56 71.36 20.35
C GLY A 551 10.30 72.87 20.35
N ASN A 552 9.05 73.32 20.47
CA ASN A 552 8.74 74.75 20.38
C ASN A 552 9.01 75.47 21.73
N ILE A 553 9.98 76.38 21.77
CA ILE A 553 10.31 77.17 22.98
C ILE A 553 9.10 77.98 23.48
N TRP A 554 8.15 78.35 22.60
CA TRP A 554 6.94 79.09 22.98
C TRP A 554 5.87 78.24 23.68
N ILE A 555 6.16 76.97 23.99
CA ILE A 555 5.23 76.07 24.69
C ILE A 555 4.87 76.56 26.10
N PHE A 556 5.73 77.37 26.75
CA PHE A 556 5.45 77.96 28.06
C PHE A 556 4.38 79.05 28.03
N LEU A 557 4.03 79.59 26.86
CA LEU A 557 2.92 80.56 26.72
C LEU A 557 1.56 79.88 26.52
N LYS A 558 1.52 78.61 26.09
CA LYS A 558 0.28 77.83 25.89
C LYS A 558 -0.60 77.66 27.16
N PRO A 559 -0.07 77.59 28.40
CA PRO A 559 -0.89 77.33 29.59
C PRO A 559 -1.86 78.47 29.98
N LEU A 560 -1.62 79.69 29.49
CA LEU A 560 -2.34 80.89 29.88
C LEU A 560 -2.93 81.54 28.62
N SER A 561 -4.22 81.90 28.66
CA SER A 561 -4.82 82.64 27.54
C SER A 561 -4.17 84.01 27.39
N LEU A 562 -4.16 84.55 26.16
CA LEU A 562 -3.64 85.88 25.88
C LEU A 562 -4.29 86.95 26.78
N ASP A 563 -5.60 86.83 27.03
CA ASP A 563 -6.34 87.72 27.92
C ASP A 563 -5.81 87.68 29.35
N LEU A 564 -5.43 86.51 29.88
CA LEU A 564 -4.88 86.40 31.23
C LEU A 564 -3.47 86.98 31.33
N TRP A 565 -2.64 86.79 30.29
CA TRP A 565 -1.33 87.43 30.21
C TRP A 565 -1.43 88.96 30.18
N LEU A 566 -2.33 89.50 29.34
CA LEU A 566 -2.58 90.93 29.26
C LEU A 566 -3.15 91.49 30.57
N THR A 567 -4.08 90.77 31.20
CA THR A 567 -4.68 91.16 32.49
C THR A 567 -3.62 91.17 33.61
N THR A 568 -2.74 90.17 33.65
CA THR A 568 -1.65 90.10 34.64
C THR A 568 -0.65 91.24 34.43
N GLY A 569 -0.30 91.53 33.18
CA GLY A 569 0.56 92.68 32.84
C GLY A 569 -0.08 94.02 33.24
N ALA A 570 -1.38 94.20 32.97
CA ALA A 570 -2.12 95.40 33.37
C ALA A 570 -2.22 95.55 34.89
N ALA A 571 -2.47 94.46 35.61
CA ALA A 571 -2.51 94.45 37.08
C ALA A 571 -1.14 94.81 37.68
N PHE A 572 -0.04 94.34 37.07
CA PHE A 572 1.32 94.67 37.51
C PHE A 572 1.60 96.17 37.36
N ILE A 573 1.27 96.75 36.20
CA ILE A 573 1.44 98.20 35.94
C ILE A 573 0.58 99.03 36.91
N PHE A 574 -0.68 98.62 37.13
CA PHE A 574 -1.57 99.30 38.07
C PHE A 574 -1.03 99.27 39.51
N THR A 575 -0.52 98.13 39.96
CA THR A 575 0.08 97.99 41.30
C THR A 575 1.30 98.90 41.45
N GLY A 576 2.19 98.93 40.45
CA GLY A 576 3.34 99.84 40.44
C GLY A 576 2.93 101.31 40.45
N PHE A 577 1.85 101.68 39.76
CA PHE A 577 1.30 103.04 39.82
C PHE A 577 0.76 103.40 41.20
N VAL A 578 0.05 102.47 41.87
CA VAL A 578 -0.46 102.69 43.24
C VAL A 578 0.69 102.88 44.24
N ILE A 579 1.74 102.05 44.15
CA ILE A 579 2.95 102.19 44.98
C ILE A 579 3.61 103.55 44.72
N TRP A 580 3.74 103.95 43.46
CA TRP A 580 4.27 105.26 43.08
C TRP A 580 3.48 106.41 43.74
N VAL A 581 2.14 106.40 43.68
CA VAL A 581 1.32 107.45 44.32
C VAL A 581 1.52 107.52 45.83
N LEU A 582 1.62 106.38 46.51
CA LEU A 582 1.77 106.31 47.96
C LEU A 582 3.17 106.75 48.43
N GLU A 583 4.23 106.31 47.75
CA GLU A 583 5.61 106.65 48.14
C GLU A 583 6.06 108.02 47.67
N HIS A 584 5.54 108.54 46.55
CA HIS A 584 5.92 109.84 46.00
C HIS A 584 5.72 111.01 46.97
N ARG A 585 4.81 110.86 47.95
CA ARG A 585 4.51 111.89 48.94
C ARG A 585 5.56 111.99 50.05
N VAL A 586 6.21 110.89 50.41
CA VAL A 586 7.09 110.78 51.59
C VAL A 586 8.55 110.55 51.23
N ASN A 587 8.83 109.82 50.13
CA ASN A 587 10.17 109.36 49.79
C ASN A 587 10.81 110.25 48.69
N SER A 588 11.99 110.81 48.95
CA SER A 588 12.64 111.79 48.05
C SER A 588 13.19 111.17 46.76
N GLU A 589 13.40 109.85 46.72
CA GLU A 589 13.91 109.14 45.53
C GLU A 589 12.87 109.06 44.39
N PHE A 590 11.57 109.18 44.69
CA PHE A 590 10.50 109.15 43.69
C PHE A 590 10.22 110.51 43.02
N ARG A 591 11.04 111.55 43.27
CA ARG A 591 10.88 112.91 42.72
C ARG A 591 11.87 113.27 41.60
N GLY A 592 12.60 112.29 41.05
CA GLY A 592 13.52 112.46 39.92
C GLY A 592 12.83 112.70 38.56
N PRO A 593 13.60 112.91 37.47
CA PRO A 593 13.09 113.10 36.12
C PRO A 593 12.22 111.91 35.63
N PRO A 594 11.26 112.13 34.69
CA PRO A 594 10.19 111.17 34.38
C PRO A 594 10.67 109.76 33.96
N GLN A 595 11.83 109.68 33.30
CA GLN A 595 12.42 108.40 32.89
C GLN A 595 12.95 107.56 34.07
N GLN A 596 13.44 108.20 35.13
CA GLN A 596 13.88 107.50 36.35
C GLN A 596 12.69 107.05 37.20
N GLN A 597 11.60 107.83 37.21
CA GLN A 597 10.35 107.44 37.89
C GLN A 597 9.70 106.21 37.26
N LEU A 598 9.73 106.10 35.92
CA LEU A 598 9.27 104.91 35.21
C LEU A 598 10.10 103.67 35.55
N GLY A 599 11.42 103.80 35.67
CA GLY A 599 12.30 102.71 36.09
C GLY A 599 11.98 102.20 37.50
N MET A 600 11.66 103.11 38.43
CA MET A 600 11.32 102.76 39.82
C MET A 600 9.97 102.05 39.96
N ILE A 601 9.00 102.31 39.07
CA ILE A 601 7.72 101.58 39.01
C ILE A 601 7.93 100.09 38.68
N PHE A 602 8.94 99.77 37.86
CA PHE A 602 9.28 98.38 37.50
C PHE A 602 10.31 97.74 38.43
N TRP A 603 10.96 98.50 39.32
CA TRP A 603 12.11 98.04 40.12
C TRP A 603 11.91 98.08 41.66
N GLY A 604 10.89 98.78 42.20
CA GLY A 604 10.66 98.85 43.65
C GLY A 604 10.26 97.51 44.26
N GLU A 605 11.05 97.01 45.25
CA GLU A 605 11.03 95.84 46.19
C GLU A 605 9.89 94.78 46.18
N SER A 606 9.11 94.69 45.11
CA SER A 606 8.04 93.72 44.87
C SER A 606 8.56 92.49 44.11
N GLY A 607 9.78 92.59 43.55
CA GLY A 607 10.43 91.51 42.79
C GLY A 607 10.76 90.28 43.64
N GLU A 608 11.20 90.48 44.90
CA GLU A 608 11.56 89.35 45.78
C GLU A 608 10.34 88.57 46.31
N GLN A 609 9.18 89.23 46.51
CA GLN A 609 7.98 88.52 46.95
C GLN A 609 7.26 87.80 45.81
N LEU A 610 7.27 88.32 44.58
CA LEU A 610 6.64 87.64 43.43
C LEU A 610 7.42 86.41 42.96
N VAL A 611 8.76 86.41 43.06
CA VAL A 611 9.54 85.17 42.84
C VAL A 611 9.21 84.11 43.90
N LYS A 612 8.95 84.51 45.16
CA LYS A 612 8.53 83.59 46.23
C LYS A 612 7.07 83.10 46.11
N ILE A 613 6.14 83.92 45.62
CA ILE A 613 4.73 83.51 45.39
C ILE A 613 4.61 82.61 44.16
N SER A 614 5.36 82.89 43.09
CA SER A 614 5.45 82.02 41.91
C SER A 614 6.09 80.67 42.25
N ALA A 615 7.17 80.66 43.05
CA ALA A 615 7.85 79.42 43.45
C ALA A 615 7.08 78.55 44.47
N ARG A 616 6.14 79.10 45.25
CA ARG A 616 5.32 78.30 46.20
C ARG A 616 4.06 77.68 45.58
N ASN A 617 3.52 78.25 44.51
CA ASN A 617 2.32 77.72 43.85
C ASN A 617 2.62 76.87 42.61
N LEU A 618 3.86 76.89 42.09
CA LEU A 618 4.33 75.94 41.08
C LEU A 618 5.04 74.78 41.78
N GLY A 619 4.26 73.84 42.29
CA GLY A 619 4.75 72.53 42.66
C GLY A 619 5.33 71.82 41.43
N PHE A 620 6.64 71.98 41.21
CA PHE A 620 7.39 71.17 40.25
C PHE A 620 7.46 69.74 40.79
N CYS A 621 6.46 68.93 40.44
CA CYS A 621 6.61 67.48 40.49
C CYS A 621 7.48 67.10 39.28
N GLY A 622 8.79 66.97 39.51
CA GLY A 622 9.72 66.46 38.52
C GLY A 622 9.34 65.02 38.15
N SER A 623 8.88 64.83 36.92
CA SER A 623 8.80 63.50 36.30
C SER A 623 10.17 63.14 35.73
N TYR A 624 10.84 62.17 36.33
CA TYR A 624 11.97 61.46 35.74
C TYR A 624 11.57 60.87 34.38
N PRO A 625 12.44 60.96 33.34
CA PRO A 625 12.21 60.27 32.07
C PRO A 625 12.75 58.84 32.22
N ASP A 626 11.93 57.93 32.70
CA ASP A 626 12.08 56.48 32.45
C ASP A 626 10.90 55.75 33.09
N THR A 627 9.80 55.69 32.35
CA THR A 627 8.79 54.63 32.48
C THR A 627 8.09 54.53 31.13
N GLU A 628 8.49 53.53 30.33
CA GLU A 628 7.69 53.05 29.21
C GLU A 628 6.36 52.51 29.75
N LEU A 629 5.31 53.34 29.69
CA LEU A 629 3.95 52.87 29.77
C LEU A 629 3.56 52.28 28.41
N HIS A 630 3.76 50.97 28.29
CA HIS A 630 3.10 50.18 27.25
C HIS A 630 1.58 50.24 27.45
N CYS A 631 0.92 51.21 26.79
CA CYS A 631 -0.53 51.17 26.60
C CYS A 631 -0.86 50.14 25.51
N LYS A 632 -1.02 48.88 25.91
CA LYS A 632 -1.58 47.81 25.09
C LYS A 632 -3.10 47.90 25.17
N PHE A 633 -3.74 48.57 24.22
CA PHE A 633 -5.19 48.45 24.03
C PHE A 633 -5.51 47.06 23.47
N SER A 634 -6.04 46.17 24.31
CA SER A 634 -6.66 44.91 23.86
C SER A 634 -8.16 45.04 24.06
N LEU A 635 -8.92 45.07 22.97
CA LEU A 635 -10.36 44.84 22.99
C LEU A 635 -10.57 43.33 23.07
N ASN A 636 -10.73 42.81 24.29
CA ASN A 636 -11.03 41.42 24.53
C ASN A 636 -12.55 41.24 24.62
N VAL A 637 -13.19 40.92 23.50
CA VAL A 637 -14.60 40.49 23.46
C VAL A 637 -14.61 38.97 23.59
N ASN A 638 -14.42 38.49 24.82
CA ASN A 638 -14.83 37.18 25.36
C ASN A 638 -13.88 36.75 26.48
N SER A 639 -14.25 37.01 27.72
CA SER A 639 -14.00 36.05 28.80
C SER A 639 -14.92 36.36 29.97
N ALA A 640 -15.87 35.46 30.19
CA ALA A 640 -16.43 35.24 31.51
C ALA A 640 -15.29 34.88 32.48
N GLU A 641 -15.36 35.44 33.67
CA GLU A 641 -14.49 35.15 34.80
C GLU A 641 -14.47 33.66 35.12
N ILE A 642 -13.28 33.08 35.30
CA ILE A 642 -13.02 32.10 36.38
C ILE A 642 -11.60 32.37 36.91
N ALA A 643 -11.55 32.79 38.16
CA ALA A 643 -10.33 32.83 38.96
C ALA A 643 -9.94 31.42 39.46
N ALA A 644 -8.66 31.08 39.44
CA ALA A 644 -7.99 30.25 40.45
C ALA A 644 -6.47 30.24 40.27
N CYS A 645 -5.76 30.33 41.39
CA CYS A 645 -4.32 30.42 41.58
C CYS A 645 -3.56 29.07 41.46
N ILE A 646 -2.23 29.16 41.67
CA ILE A 646 -1.25 28.17 42.18
C ILE A 646 -0.40 27.53 41.05
N TYR A 647 0.94 27.58 41.00
CA TYR A 647 2.04 28.04 41.87
C TYR A 647 3.07 28.80 41.02
#